data_AF-A0A250Y632-F1
#
_entry.id   AF-A0A250Y632-F1
#
_cell.length_a   1.000
_cell.length_b   1.000
_cell.length_c   1.000
_cell.angle_alpha   90.00
_cell.angle_beta   90.00
_cell.angle_gamma   90.00
#
_symmetry.space_group_name_H-M   'P 1'
#
loop_
_entity.id
_entity.type
_entity.pdbx_description
1 polymer ?
#
loop_
_entity_poly.entity_id
_entity_poly.type
_entity_poly.pdbx_seq_one_letter_code
_entity_poly.pdbx_strand_id
1 'polypeptide(L)'
;MHRAVPVGSRRHTPGGDMENAERDSRPAPMLLLLLTAAVVLLSVPGAHGRPAEEDEELVLPVLERAPAPGNTRLRLDAFGQELHLKLRPDRGFLAPGFTLQTVGRRPGSEAQRVELAGDLGHCFYSGTVNGDPNSAAALSLCQGVRGAFYLQGEEFFIQPAPAAASERLAPAAAEEELQARPQFHLLRRRRRGGGGAKCGVTDDETLPARGAGPESEDAGAQGPLQDRNPQRAGRPTGTGSIRKKRFVSSPRYVETMLVADQSMAEFHGSGLKHYLLTLFSVAARLYKHPSIRNSVSLVVVKILVIYEEQKGPEVTSNAALTLRNFCNWQKQHNPPSDRDAEHYDTAILFTRQDLCGAQTCDTLGMADVGTVCDPSRSCSVIEDDGLQAAFTTAHELGHVFNMPHDDAKQCTSLNGVNQDSHMMASMLSNLDRSQPWSACSAYMITSFLDNGHGECLMDKPQNPIQLPSDLPGTLYDANQQCQFTFGEESKHCPDAASTCTTLWCTGTSGGLLVCQTKHFPWADGTSCGEGKWCDNGKCVNKTDKKHFDTPVHGSWGPWGPWGDCSRTCGGGVQYTMRECDNPVPKNGGKYCEGKRVRYRSCNIEDCPDNNGKTFREEQCEAHNEFSKASFGSGPAVEWMPKYAGVSPKDRCKLICQAKGIGYFFVLQPKVVDGTPCSPDSTSVCVQGQCVKAGCDRIIDSKKKFDKCGICGGNGSTCKKISGSVTSAKPGYHDIVTIPAGATNIEVKQRTQRGSRNNGSFLAIKAADGTYILNGDFTLSTLEQDITYKGIVLRYSGSSSALERIRSFSPLKEPLTIQVLTVGNALRPKIKYTYFVKKKKESFNAIPTFSEWVIEEWGECSKSCGLGSQRRLVECRDINGQPASECAKEVKPASTRPCADLPCPHWQLGDWSPCSKTCGKGYKKRTLKCLSHDGGVLSHESCDPLKKPKHYIDFCTIAECS
;
A
#
# COMPACT_ATOMS: atom_id res chain seq x y z
N MET A 1 -44.17 -65.33 7.52
CA MET A 1 -45.60 -64.93 7.54
C MET A 1 -45.93 -64.18 6.24
N HIS A 2 -47.20 -63.87 5.94
CA HIS A 2 -47.73 -63.87 4.56
C HIS A 2 -47.83 -62.53 3.79
N ARG A 3 -48.09 -62.66 2.46
CA ARG A 3 -48.36 -61.63 1.41
C ARG A 3 -49.86 -61.27 1.24
N ALA A 4 -50.18 -60.09 0.67
CA ALA A 4 -51.34 -59.68 -0.20
C ALA A 4 -51.19 -58.18 -0.64
N VAL A 5 -51.55 -57.58 -1.81
CA VAL A 5 -52.09 -57.93 -3.17
C VAL A 5 -53.63 -58.07 -3.29
N PRO A 6 -54.37 -57.56 -4.34
CA PRO A 6 -54.07 -56.71 -5.54
C PRO A 6 -54.68 -55.26 -5.44
N VAL A 7 -55.24 -54.44 -6.37
CA VAL A 7 -55.72 -54.36 -7.81
C VAL A 7 -55.80 -52.84 -8.23
N GLY A 8 -55.89 -52.29 -9.48
CA GLY A 8 -55.41 -52.71 -10.83
C GLY A 8 -56.29 -52.49 -12.11
N SER A 9 -56.57 -51.27 -12.67
CA SER A 9 -57.24 -51.13 -14.01
C SER A 9 -57.18 -49.79 -14.83
N ARG A 10 -56.63 -49.86 -16.07
CA ARG A 10 -56.98 -49.29 -17.43
C ARG A 10 -57.56 -47.86 -17.76
N ARG A 11 -56.85 -47.17 -18.70
CA ARG A 11 -57.29 -46.39 -19.93
C ARG A 11 -58.11 -45.07 -19.75
N HIS A 12 -58.31 -44.14 -20.72
CA HIS A 12 -58.11 -44.06 -22.21
C HIS A 12 -57.80 -42.60 -22.72
N THR A 13 -57.35 -42.45 -23.98
CA THR A 13 -57.21 -41.22 -24.84
C THR A 13 -58.52 -40.93 -25.66
N PRO A 14 -58.68 -39.97 -26.63
CA PRO A 14 -57.75 -39.07 -27.39
C PRO A 14 -58.24 -37.57 -27.53
N GLY A 15 -57.78 -36.65 -28.39
CA GLY A 15 -56.67 -36.56 -29.39
C GLY A 15 -56.77 -35.29 -30.28
N GLY A 16 -55.84 -35.06 -31.23
CA GLY A 16 -55.96 -34.03 -32.29
C GLY A 16 -54.69 -33.23 -32.68
N ASP A 17 -53.80 -33.82 -33.49
CA ASP A 17 -53.12 -33.36 -34.74
C ASP A 17 -52.76 -31.85 -34.97
N MET A 18 -51.70 -31.44 -35.71
CA MET A 18 -50.76 -32.15 -36.59
C MET A 18 -49.38 -31.47 -36.76
N GLU A 19 -48.49 -32.17 -37.46
CA GLU A 19 -47.02 -32.14 -37.65
C GLU A 19 -46.26 -30.97 -38.38
N ASN A 20 -44.94 -30.93 -38.09
CA ASN A 20 -43.74 -30.83 -38.99
C ASN A 20 -42.99 -29.52 -39.36
N ALA A 21 -41.74 -29.74 -39.80
CA ALA A 21 -40.64 -28.82 -40.14
C ALA A 21 -40.55 -28.56 -41.69
N GLU A 22 -39.52 -27.99 -42.35
CA GLU A 22 -38.07 -27.87 -42.06
C GLU A 22 -37.36 -26.76 -42.91
N ARG A 23 -36.12 -26.42 -42.49
CA ARG A 23 -34.94 -25.82 -43.19
C ARG A 23 -34.98 -24.95 -44.48
N ASP A 24 -34.15 -23.89 -44.38
CA ASP A 24 -33.10 -23.40 -45.32
C ASP A 24 -33.34 -22.33 -46.43
N SER A 25 -32.22 -21.68 -46.77
CA SER A 25 -31.89 -20.80 -47.93
C SER A 25 -32.12 -19.25 -47.88
N ARG A 26 -31.23 -18.55 -48.62
CA ARG A 26 -31.19 -17.10 -49.01
C ARG A 26 -31.48 -17.02 -50.54
N PRO A 27 -31.80 -15.88 -51.21
CA PRO A 27 -31.37 -14.49 -50.95
C PRO A 27 -32.43 -13.37 -51.26
N ALA A 28 -31.98 -12.12 -51.41
CA ALA A 28 -32.73 -10.94 -51.93
C ALA A 28 -32.70 -10.89 -53.50
N PRO A 29 -33.45 -10.03 -54.27
CA PRO A 29 -33.57 -8.55 -54.08
C PRO A 29 -34.87 -7.81 -54.60
N MET A 30 -34.87 -6.47 -54.44
CA MET A 30 -35.43 -5.38 -55.31
C MET A 30 -36.93 -5.26 -55.77
N LEU A 31 -37.43 -4.00 -55.67
CA LEU A 31 -38.40 -3.25 -56.54
C LEU A 31 -39.85 -3.80 -56.72
N LEU A 32 -40.91 -3.01 -57.05
CA LEU A 32 -41.30 -1.58 -56.90
C LEU A 32 -42.76 -1.40 -57.44
N LEU A 33 -43.37 -0.20 -57.31
CA LEU A 33 -44.56 0.33 -58.05
C LEU A 33 -45.94 -0.23 -57.58
N LEU A 34 -47.12 0.40 -57.74
CA LEU A 34 -47.68 1.78 -57.97
C LEU A 34 -49.24 1.63 -57.94
N LEU A 35 -50.18 2.56 -57.69
CA LEU A 35 -50.41 3.97 -57.26
C LEU A 35 -51.66 3.91 -56.31
N THR A 36 -52.45 4.88 -55.80
CA THR A 36 -52.67 6.37 -55.71
C THR A 36 -53.70 6.54 -54.55
N ALA A 37 -54.02 7.65 -53.86
CA ALA A 37 -53.65 9.08 -53.80
C ALA A 37 -53.95 9.56 -52.32
N ALA A 38 -54.08 10.82 -51.88
CA ALA A 38 -54.14 12.14 -52.53
C ALA A 38 -53.72 13.31 -51.59
N VAL A 39 -53.69 14.50 -52.21
CA VAL A 39 -53.65 15.91 -51.75
C VAL A 39 -54.47 16.17 -50.45
N VAL A 40 -54.03 16.98 -49.46
CA VAL A 40 -54.14 18.47 -49.40
C VAL A 40 -53.28 19.12 -48.28
N LEU A 41 -52.46 20.14 -48.68
CA LEU A 41 -51.87 21.30 -47.95
C LEU A 41 -50.82 21.20 -46.80
N LEU A 42 -49.68 21.87 -47.05
CA LEU A 42 -48.80 22.74 -46.21
C LEU A 42 -48.37 22.31 -44.79
N SER A 43 -47.08 22.23 -44.36
CA SER A 43 -45.78 22.90 -44.64
C SER A 43 -45.44 24.13 -43.77
N VAL A 44 -44.33 24.06 -43.01
CA VAL A 44 -43.76 25.15 -42.17
C VAL A 44 -42.24 25.23 -42.40
N PRO A 45 -41.64 26.43 -42.63
CA PRO A 45 -40.20 26.62 -42.74
C PRO A 45 -39.52 26.91 -41.39
N GLY A 46 -38.19 26.72 -41.33
CA GLY A 46 -37.38 27.07 -40.14
C GLY A 46 -37.07 28.57 -40.02
N ALA A 47 -36.62 29.00 -38.83
CA ALA A 47 -36.22 30.38 -38.53
C ALA A 47 -34.90 30.41 -37.74
N HIS A 48 -34.09 31.45 -37.94
CA HIS A 48 -32.85 31.69 -37.19
C HIS A 48 -33.12 32.33 -35.82
N GLY A 49 -32.41 31.87 -34.78
CA GLY A 49 -32.21 32.61 -33.54
C GLY A 49 -30.90 33.41 -33.59
N ARG A 50 -30.91 34.64 -33.04
CA ARG A 50 -29.70 35.46 -32.85
C ARG A 50 -29.08 35.21 -31.47
N PRO A 51 -27.75 35.41 -31.29
CA PRO A 51 -27.14 35.44 -29.96
C PRO A 51 -27.60 36.65 -29.15
N ALA A 52 -27.41 36.60 -27.83
CA ALA A 52 -27.58 37.74 -26.95
C ALA A 52 -26.39 38.72 -27.08
N GLU A 53 -26.62 39.99 -26.72
CA GLU A 53 -25.66 41.08 -26.92
C GLU A 53 -24.50 41.01 -25.91
N GLU A 54 -23.27 40.82 -26.43
CA GLU A 54 -22.04 41.32 -25.80
C GLU A 54 -21.78 42.73 -26.33
N ASP A 55 -21.56 43.70 -25.43
CA ASP A 55 -21.14 45.03 -25.85
C ASP A 55 -19.62 45.03 -26.06
N GLU A 56 -19.19 45.18 -27.32
CA GLU A 56 -17.80 45.44 -27.69
C GLU A 56 -17.63 46.87 -28.22
N GLU A 57 -16.60 47.59 -27.77
CA GLU A 57 -16.26 48.92 -28.29
C GLU A 57 -14.76 49.05 -28.59
N LEU A 58 -14.43 49.76 -29.68
CA LEU A 58 -13.07 50.08 -30.09
C LEU A 58 -12.64 51.42 -29.46
N VAL A 59 -11.79 51.34 -28.45
CA VAL A 59 -11.37 52.46 -27.61
C VAL A 59 -9.92 52.87 -27.93
N LEU A 60 -9.59 54.15 -27.72
CA LEU A 60 -8.23 54.66 -27.86
C LEU A 60 -7.69 55.13 -26.49
N PRO A 61 -6.80 54.38 -25.83
CA PRO A 61 -6.31 54.75 -24.50
C PRO A 61 -5.39 55.96 -24.52
N VAL A 62 -5.76 57.01 -23.79
CA VAL A 62 -4.98 58.26 -23.67
C VAL A 62 -4.22 58.27 -22.34
N LEU A 63 -2.90 58.37 -22.40
CA LEU A 63 -2.04 58.44 -21.21
C LEU A 63 -1.88 59.90 -20.74
N GLU A 64 -2.41 60.26 -19.57
CA GLU A 64 -2.29 61.63 -19.06
C GLU A 64 -0.95 61.84 -18.32
N ARG A 65 -0.33 63.01 -18.52
CA ARG A 65 0.87 63.41 -17.76
C ARG A 65 0.48 63.84 -16.34
N ALA A 66 0.70 62.95 -15.36
CA ALA A 66 0.54 63.28 -13.95
C ALA A 66 1.63 64.26 -13.45
N PRO A 67 1.33 65.15 -12.48
CA PRO A 67 2.27 66.15 -11.99
C PRO A 67 3.34 65.61 -10.99
N ALA A 68 3.41 64.30 -10.78
CA ALA A 68 4.37 63.68 -9.87
C ALA A 68 4.86 62.31 -10.40
N PRO A 69 6.17 61.99 -10.28
CA PRO A 69 6.71 60.73 -10.77
C PRO A 69 6.14 59.53 -10.01
N GLY A 70 5.79 58.46 -10.75
CA GLY A 70 5.33 57.19 -10.19
C GLY A 70 3.81 57.00 -10.11
N ASN A 71 2.99 57.99 -10.49
CA ASN A 71 1.56 57.80 -10.75
C ASN A 71 1.29 57.91 -12.25
N THR A 72 0.72 56.87 -12.84
CA THR A 72 0.26 56.86 -14.23
C THR A 72 -1.24 57.10 -14.25
N ARG A 73 -1.74 57.83 -15.25
CA ARG A 73 -3.17 57.96 -15.51
C ARG A 73 -3.48 57.52 -16.93
N LEU A 74 -4.56 56.78 -17.09
CA LEU A 74 -5.05 56.30 -18.37
C LEU A 74 -6.53 56.62 -18.49
N ARG A 75 -6.91 57.34 -19.55
CA ARG A 75 -8.29 57.73 -19.85
C ARG A 75 -8.80 56.87 -21.01
N LEU A 76 -10.00 56.32 -20.84
CA LEU A 76 -10.72 55.55 -21.86
C LEU A 76 -12.09 56.19 -22.07
N ASP A 77 -12.43 56.50 -23.32
CA ASP A 77 -13.79 56.85 -23.73
C ASP A 77 -14.46 55.58 -24.24
N ALA A 78 -15.54 55.12 -23.60
CA ALA A 78 -16.21 53.86 -23.95
C ALA A 78 -17.64 53.77 -23.41
N PHE A 79 -18.54 53.10 -24.14
CA PHE A 79 -19.93 52.81 -23.74
C PHE A 79 -20.72 54.05 -23.28
N GLY A 80 -20.42 55.20 -23.89
CA GLY A 80 -21.00 56.50 -23.54
C GLY A 80 -20.47 57.13 -22.25
N GLN A 81 -19.38 56.62 -21.68
CA GLN A 81 -18.78 57.07 -20.42
C GLN A 81 -17.29 57.37 -20.56
N GLU A 82 -16.79 58.29 -19.72
CA GLU A 82 -15.36 58.57 -19.57
C GLU A 82 -14.82 57.83 -18.34
N LEU A 83 -13.76 57.05 -18.54
CA LEU A 83 -13.20 56.11 -17.55
C LEU A 83 -11.74 56.47 -17.26
N HIS A 84 -11.50 57.02 -16.07
CA HIS A 84 -10.21 57.51 -15.57
C HIS A 84 -9.54 56.49 -14.66
N LEU A 85 -8.56 55.76 -15.19
CA LEU A 85 -7.80 54.75 -14.45
C LEU A 85 -6.56 55.38 -13.82
N LYS A 86 -6.52 55.41 -12.49
CA LYS A 86 -5.40 55.94 -11.69
C LYS A 86 -4.51 54.80 -11.24
N LEU A 87 -3.35 54.68 -11.87
CA LEU A 87 -2.47 53.51 -11.84
C LEU A 87 -1.14 53.81 -11.12
N ARG A 88 -0.60 52.83 -10.41
CA ARG A 88 0.74 52.84 -9.78
C ARG A 88 1.54 51.60 -10.20
N PRO A 89 2.86 51.68 -10.39
CA PRO A 89 3.69 50.49 -10.62
C PRO A 89 3.56 49.49 -9.47
N ASP A 90 3.44 48.21 -9.79
CA ASP A 90 3.25 47.15 -8.80
C ASP A 90 4.11 45.92 -9.12
N ARG A 91 5.00 45.56 -8.19
CA ARG A 91 5.94 44.45 -8.32
C ARG A 91 5.48 43.18 -7.61
N GLY A 92 4.31 43.19 -6.95
CA GLY A 92 3.77 42.03 -6.23
C GLY A 92 3.35 40.86 -7.13
N PHE A 93 3.26 41.07 -8.44
CA PHE A 93 2.75 40.09 -9.41
C PHE A 93 3.72 38.95 -9.78
N LEU A 94 4.96 38.92 -9.24
CA LEU A 94 5.96 37.89 -9.57
C LEU A 94 6.65 37.33 -8.31
N ALA A 95 6.77 36.00 -8.23
CA ALA A 95 7.42 35.30 -7.12
C ALA A 95 8.89 34.91 -7.45
N PRO A 96 9.82 34.91 -6.46
CA PRO A 96 11.20 34.50 -6.68
C PRO A 96 11.34 33.01 -7.03
N GLY A 97 12.26 32.67 -7.95
CA GLY A 97 12.61 31.27 -8.28
C GLY A 97 11.79 30.62 -9.41
N PHE A 98 11.21 31.40 -10.31
CA PHE A 98 10.42 30.89 -11.44
C PHE A 98 11.28 30.13 -12.48
N THR A 99 11.05 28.82 -12.61
CA THR A 99 11.40 28.03 -13.79
C THR A 99 10.14 27.45 -14.44
N LEU A 100 10.16 27.37 -15.78
CA LEU A 100 9.09 26.80 -16.61
C LEU A 100 9.76 26.14 -17.82
N GLN A 101 9.65 24.83 -17.95
CA GLN A 101 10.04 24.09 -19.16
C GLN A 101 8.81 23.91 -20.04
N THR A 102 8.73 24.65 -21.15
CA THR A 102 7.66 24.51 -22.16
C THR A 102 8.08 23.53 -23.24
N VAL A 103 7.27 22.50 -23.50
CA VAL A 103 7.51 21.58 -24.62
C VAL A 103 6.71 22.08 -25.83
N GLY A 104 7.42 22.76 -26.73
CA GLY A 104 6.86 23.38 -27.94
C GLY A 104 7.02 24.91 -27.97
N ARG A 105 6.89 25.48 -29.17
CA ARG A 105 6.98 26.92 -29.46
C ARG A 105 5.58 27.48 -29.68
N ARG A 106 5.17 28.43 -28.83
CA ARG A 106 3.89 29.13 -28.99
C ARG A 106 3.84 29.85 -30.36
N PRO A 107 2.82 29.62 -31.22
CA PRO A 107 2.74 30.26 -32.53
C PRO A 107 2.86 31.79 -32.45
N GLY A 108 3.64 32.39 -33.36
CA GLY A 108 3.87 33.84 -33.42
C GLY A 108 5.04 34.39 -32.60
N SER A 109 5.85 33.55 -31.93
CA SER A 109 7.05 34.00 -31.21
C SER A 109 8.32 33.93 -32.08
N GLU A 110 8.88 35.06 -32.52
CA GLU A 110 10.23 35.09 -33.12
C GLU A 110 11.34 34.79 -32.11
N ALA A 111 12.54 34.49 -32.59
CA ALA A 111 13.57 33.82 -31.80
C ALA A 111 14.41 34.78 -30.94
N GLN A 112 14.24 34.70 -29.62
CA GLN A 112 15.29 35.04 -28.66
C GLN A 112 15.55 33.85 -27.72
N ARG A 113 16.84 33.57 -27.48
CA ARG A 113 17.26 32.61 -26.45
C ARG A 113 17.11 33.26 -25.07
N VAL A 114 16.75 32.44 -24.08
CA VAL A 114 16.50 32.87 -22.70
C VAL A 114 17.77 33.36 -22.02
N GLU A 115 17.72 34.53 -21.39
CA GLU A 115 18.43 34.76 -20.13
C GLU A 115 17.76 35.83 -19.25
N LEU A 116 17.90 35.69 -17.93
CA LEU A 116 17.60 36.66 -16.87
C LEU A 116 16.16 37.23 -16.77
N ALA A 117 15.40 36.70 -15.79
CA ALA A 117 14.12 37.24 -15.33
C ALA A 117 14.26 38.54 -14.48
N GLY A 118 15.05 39.51 -14.96
CA GLY A 118 15.50 40.66 -14.17
C GLY A 118 14.53 41.85 -14.09
N ASP A 119 13.77 42.14 -15.15
CA ASP A 119 13.17 43.48 -15.32
C ASP A 119 11.72 43.52 -15.88
N LEU A 120 10.92 42.46 -15.72
CA LEU A 120 9.48 42.58 -16.03
C LEU A 120 8.70 43.41 -14.98
N GLY A 121 9.33 43.74 -13.86
CA GLY A 121 8.74 44.49 -12.74
C GLY A 121 8.52 45.98 -12.97
N HIS A 122 8.74 46.52 -14.18
CA HIS A 122 8.32 47.89 -14.55
C HIS A 122 7.05 47.92 -15.43
N CYS A 123 6.56 46.75 -15.87
CA CYS A 123 5.45 46.65 -16.81
C CYS A 123 4.05 46.62 -16.19
N PHE A 124 3.93 46.20 -14.93
CA PHE A 124 2.65 45.93 -14.26
C PHE A 124 2.22 47.08 -13.34
N TYR A 125 0.92 47.39 -13.38
CA TYR A 125 0.30 48.50 -12.66
C TYR A 125 -1.00 48.05 -12.00
N SER A 126 -1.19 48.44 -10.73
CA SER A 126 -2.47 48.33 -9.99
C SER A 126 -3.10 49.70 -9.79
N GLY A 127 -4.42 49.79 -9.66
CA GLY A 127 -5.10 51.08 -9.53
C GLY A 127 -6.61 51.03 -9.33
N THR A 128 -7.25 52.20 -9.41
CA THR A 128 -8.71 52.39 -9.32
C THR A 128 -9.25 53.18 -10.52
N VAL A 129 -10.56 53.09 -10.77
CA VAL A 129 -11.29 53.67 -11.90
C VAL A 129 -12.22 54.78 -11.38
N ASN A 130 -12.26 55.93 -12.06
CA ASN A 130 -13.07 57.11 -11.70
C ASN A 130 -12.93 57.59 -10.24
N GLY A 131 -11.86 57.19 -9.55
CA GLY A 131 -11.61 57.48 -8.14
C GLY A 131 -12.43 56.64 -7.14
N ASP A 132 -13.27 55.71 -7.61
CA ASP A 132 -14.09 54.85 -6.75
C ASP A 132 -13.22 53.86 -5.95
N PRO A 133 -13.25 53.86 -4.61
CA PRO A 133 -12.44 52.95 -3.80
C PRO A 133 -12.87 51.47 -3.88
N ASN A 134 -14.06 51.18 -4.41
CA ASN A 134 -14.56 49.81 -4.65
C ASN A 134 -14.27 49.31 -6.07
N SER A 135 -13.75 50.17 -6.94
CA SER A 135 -13.25 49.79 -8.26
C SER A 135 -11.83 49.25 -8.17
N ALA A 136 -11.43 48.42 -9.13
CA ALA A 136 -10.06 47.91 -9.23
C ALA A 136 -9.63 47.82 -10.69
N ALA A 137 -8.37 48.14 -10.96
CA ALA A 137 -7.73 47.97 -12.27
C ALA A 137 -6.38 47.26 -12.11
N ALA A 138 -6.12 46.29 -12.98
CA ALA A 138 -4.83 45.59 -13.06
C ALA A 138 -4.42 45.51 -14.54
N LEU A 139 -3.38 46.26 -14.90
CA LEU A 139 -2.97 46.49 -16.29
C LEU A 139 -1.46 46.30 -16.50
N SER A 140 -1.10 45.77 -17.66
CA SER A 140 0.25 45.87 -18.23
C SER A 140 0.27 46.95 -19.31
N LEU A 141 1.37 47.71 -19.39
CA LEU A 141 1.54 48.84 -20.32
C LEU A 141 2.68 48.65 -21.34
N CYS A 142 3.49 47.58 -21.22
CA CYS A 142 4.71 47.40 -22.03
C CYS A 142 4.50 46.99 -23.49
N GLN A 143 3.28 46.60 -23.89
CA GLN A 143 2.96 46.18 -25.27
C GLN A 143 1.56 46.68 -25.68
N GLY A 144 1.30 47.96 -25.42
CA GLY A 144 -0.06 48.49 -25.34
C GLY A 144 -0.71 48.19 -24.00
N VAL A 145 -1.96 48.64 -23.82
CA VAL A 145 -2.74 48.43 -22.59
C VAL A 145 -3.41 47.07 -22.62
N ARG A 146 -3.04 46.18 -21.70
CA ARG A 146 -3.74 44.89 -21.54
C ARG A 146 -4.05 44.59 -20.09
N GLY A 147 -5.28 44.17 -19.82
CA GLY A 147 -5.72 43.65 -18.52
C GLY A 147 -7.21 43.82 -18.33
N ALA A 148 -7.63 43.99 -17.08
CA ALA A 148 -9.03 44.13 -16.72
C ALA A 148 -9.24 45.22 -15.66
N PHE A 149 -10.42 45.80 -15.65
CA PHE A 149 -10.90 46.64 -14.57
C PHE A 149 -12.38 46.39 -14.27
N TYR A 150 -12.77 46.67 -13.03
CA TYR A 150 -14.11 46.46 -12.50
C TYR A 150 -14.66 47.80 -12.00
N LEU A 151 -15.89 48.13 -12.39
CA LEU A 151 -16.59 49.34 -11.98
C LEU A 151 -18.09 49.05 -11.82
N GLN A 152 -18.65 49.38 -10.65
CA GLN A 152 -20.09 49.36 -10.36
C GLN A 152 -20.84 48.04 -10.65
N GLY A 153 -20.15 46.89 -10.61
CA GLY A 153 -20.76 45.58 -10.87
C GLY A 153 -20.59 45.08 -12.30
N GLU A 154 -20.01 45.88 -13.20
CA GLU A 154 -19.68 45.46 -14.56
C GLU A 154 -18.15 45.24 -14.71
N GLU A 155 -17.79 44.18 -15.44
CA GLU A 155 -16.41 43.79 -15.72
C GLU A 155 -16.02 44.27 -17.12
N PHE A 156 -14.87 44.95 -17.22
CA PHE A 156 -14.36 45.53 -18.45
C PHE A 156 -12.98 44.96 -18.77
N PHE A 157 -12.87 44.27 -19.90
CA PHE A 157 -11.63 43.63 -20.36
C PHE A 157 -11.02 44.42 -21.51
N ILE A 158 -9.78 44.89 -21.36
CA ILE A 158 -9.07 45.70 -22.38
C ILE A 158 -7.85 44.97 -22.94
N GLN A 159 -7.70 45.00 -24.26
CA GLN A 159 -6.52 44.51 -24.97
C GLN A 159 -6.28 45.25 -26.29
N PRO A 160 -5.05 45.25 -26.84
CA PRO A 160 -4.79 45.79 -28.17
C PRO A 160 -5.67 45.15 -29.23
N ALA A 161 -6.23 45.97 -30.14
CA ALA A 161 -7.10 45.48 -31.21
C ALA A 161 -6.30 44.72 -32.28
N PRO A 162 -6.89 43.73 -32.97
CA PRO A 162 -6.26 43.09 -34.12
C PRO A 162 -5.95 44.08 -35.24
N ALA A 163 -4.87 43.86 -36.00
CA ALA A 163 -4.47 44.74 -37.10
C ALA A 163 -5.61 44.97 -38.11
N ALA A 164 -6.29 43.90 -38.52
CA ALA A 164 -7.42 43.92 -39.45
C ALA A 164 -8.69 44.64 -38.92
N ALA A 165 -8.73 45.00 -37.63
CA ALA A 165 -9.77 45.88 -37.07
C ALA A 165 -9.33 47.36 -37.13
N SER A 166 -8.05 47.64 -36.88
CA SER A 166 -7.50 49.01 -36.93
C SER A 166 -7.49 49.60 -38.35
N GLU A 167 -7.31 48.76 -39.38
CA GLU A 167 -7.30 49.19 -40.79
C GLU A 167 -8.66 49.68 -41.30
N ARG A 168 -9.77 49.36 -40.62
CA ARG A 168 -11.14 49.74 -41.05
C ARG A 168 -11.57 51.14 -40.64
N LEU A 169 -10.79 51.82 -39.80
CA LEU A 169 -11.12 53.14 -39.22
C LEU A 169 -10.10 54.24 -39.56
N ALA A 170 -9.00 53.90 -40.25
CA ALA A 170 -8.07 54.88 -40.76
C ALA A 170 -8.64 55.55 -42.04
N PRO A 171 -8.91 56.86 -42.06
CA PRO A 171 -9.27 57.54 -43.31
C PRO A 171 -8.08 57.52 -44.28
N ALA A 172 -8.38 57.43 -45.58
CA ALA A 172 -7.38 57.50 -46.65
C ALA A 172 -6.83 58.94 -46.80
N ALA A 173 -5.93 59.32 -45.90
CA ALA A 173 -5.11 60.52 -45.99
C ALA A 173 -3.75 60.21 -46.65
N ALA A 174 -3.14 61.22 -47.27
CA ALA A 174 -1.99 61.05 -48.14
C ALA A 174 -0.68 60.68 -47.42
N GLU A 175 0.30 60.23 -48.20
CA GLU A 175 1.67 60.00 -47.78
C GLU A 175 2.37 61.33 -47.44
N GLU A 176 2.58 61.64 -46.15
CA GLU A 176 3.76 62.31 -45.56
C GLU A 176 3.51 62.74 -44.09
N GLU A 177 3.90 61.90 -43.13
CA GLU A 177 4.72 62.28 -41.94
C GLU A 177 4.88 61.08 -40.99
N LEU A 178 6.08 60.90 -40.42
CA LEU A 178 6.40 59.76 -39.55
C LEU A 178 6.07 60.04 -38.07
N GLN A 179 4.79 60.21 -37.76
CA GLN A 179 4.30 60.29 -36.39
C GLN A 179 3.49 59.03 -36.01
N ALA A 180 3.53 58.63 -34.74
CA ALA A 180 3.09 57.29 -34.32
C ALA A 180 1.59 57.05 -34.55
N ARG A 181 1.24 56.01 -35.33
CA ARG A 181 -0.15 55.59 -35.52
C ARG A 181 -0.81 55.25 -34.18
N PRO A 182 -2.04 55.73 -33.90
CA PRO A 182 -2.75 55.42 -32.66
C PRO A 182 -3.05 53.91 -32.54
N GLN A 183 -2.70 53.32 -31.40
CA GLN A 183 -2.99 51.90 -31.13
C GLN A 183 -4.40 51.77 -30.54
N PHE A 184 -5.35 51.32 -31.36
CA PHE A 184 -6.69 51.00 -30.91
C PHE A 184 -6.72 49.74 -30.03
N HIS A 185 -7.68 49.69 -29.12
CA HIS A 185 -7.88 48.63 -28.15
C HIS A 185 -9.35 48.19 -28.16
N LEU A 186 -9.62 46.92 -27.86
CA LEU A 186 -10.98 46.38 -27.77
C LEU A 186 -11.39 46.29 -26.29
N LEU A 187 -12.57 46.80 -25.95
CA LEU A 187 -13.18 46.76 -24.62
C LEU A 187 -14.47 45.92 -24.65
N ARG A 188 -14.74 45.08 -23.62
CA ARG A 188 -15.83 44.06 -23.61
C ARG A 188 -16.63 43.98 -22.30
N ARG A 189 -17.91 43.54 -22.37
CA ARG A 189 -18.91 43.37 -21.27
C ARG A 189 -19.90 42.19 -21.53
N ARG A 190 -20.22 41.25 -20.57
CA ARG A 190 -20.73 39.85 -20.88
C ARG A 190 -21.75 39.12 -19.93
N ARG A 191 -22.61 38.15 -20.44
CA ARG A 191 -23.69 37.32 -19.75
C ARG A 191 -23.97 35.89 -20.45
N ARG A 192 -24.33 34.71 -19.79
CA ARG A 192 -24.12 33.27 -20.34
C ARG A 192 -24.66 31.91 -19.63
N GLY A 193 -24.62 30.64 -20.23
CA GLY A 193 -24.88 29.21 -19.64
C GLY A 193 -24.47 27.79 -20.36
N GLY A 194 -24.26 26.56 -19.74
CA GLY A 194 -23.61 25.25 -20.33
C GLY A 194 -23.80 23.75 -19.72
N GLY A 195 -23.05 22.62 -20.08
CA GLY A 195 -23.15 21.13 -19.60
C GLY A 195 -21.98 20.02 -19.78
N GLY A 196 -22.00 18.72 -19.24
CA GLY A 196 -20.88 17.62 -19.25
C GLY A 196 -21.00 16.15 -18.55
N ALA A 197 -19.99 15.19 -18.54
CA ALA A 197 -20.03 13.63 -18.31
C ALA A 197 -19.27 12.80 -17.12
N LYS A 198 -18.77 11.50 -17.22
CA LYS A 198 -18.52 10.39 -16.13
C LYS A 198 -17.31 9.30 -16.26
N CYS A 199 -17.14 8.16 -15.46
CA CYS A 199 -15.87 7.34 -15.10
C CYS A 199 -15.73 5.72 -15.21
N GLY A 200 -14.52 5.05 -15.35
CA GLY A 200 -14.25 3.54 -15.49
C GLY A 200 -12.77 2.90 -15.51
N VAL A 201 -12.54 1.54 -15.58
CA VAL A 201 -11.21 0.79 -15.38
C VAL A 201 -10.97 -0.49 -16.28
N THR A 202 -9.74 -1.07 -16.36
CA THR A 202 -9.37 -2.35 -17.07
C THR A 202 -8.82 -3.51 -16.20
N ASP A 203 -9.28 -4.76 -16.43
CA ASP A 203 -8.73 -6.03 -15.90
C ASP A 203 -8.01 -6.86 -16.98
N ASP A 204 -6.99 -7.66 -16.60
CA ASP A 204 -6.26 -8.58 -17.51
C ASP A 204 -6.11 -10.00 -16.92
N GLU A 205 -7.12 -10.85 -17.15
CA GLU A 205 -6.97 -12.31 -17.13
C GLU A 205 -7.37 -12.91 -18.49
N THR A 206 -6.39 -13.26 -19.34
CA THR A 206 -6.42 -14.55 -20.09
C THR A 206 -5.08 -14.88 -20.77
N LEU A 207 -4.37 -15.88 -20.24
CA LEU A 207 -3.29 -16.56 -20.96
C LEU A 207 -3.82 -17.73 -21.81
N PRO A 208 -3.28 -17.93 -23.01
CA PRO A 208 -2.85 -19.26 -23.42
C PRO A 208 -1.38 -19.28 -23.90
N ALA A 209 -0.72 -20.43 -23.78
CA ALA A 209 0.73 -20.56 -24.02
C ALA A 209 1.10 -21.54 -25.15
N ARG A 210 2.22 -21.27 -25.85
CA ARG A 210 3.28 -22.25 -26.27
C ARG A 210 4.24 -21.66 -27.33
N GLY A 211 5.51 -22.10 -27.32
CA GLY A 211 6.28 -22.26 -28.58
C GLY A 211 7.77 -21.85 -28.63
N ALA A 212 8.67 -22.73 -28.20
CA ALA A 212 10.08 -22.90 -28.67
C ALA A 212 11.11 -21.73 -28.57
N GLY A 213 12.41 -22.10 -28.58
CA GLY A 213 13.59 -21.22 -28.72
C GLY A 213 14.30 -21.45 -30.08
N PRO A 214 15.65 -21.40 -30.22
CA PRO A 214 16.70 -21.45 -29.18
C PRO A 214 17.87 -20.43 -29.34
N GLU A 215 18.92 -20.57 -28.50
CA GLU A 215 20.35 -20.20 -28.72
C GLU A 215 20.73 -18.69 -28.93
N SER A 216 21.89 -18.16 -28.51
CA SER A 216 23.21 -18.75 -28.16
C SER A 216 24.11 -17.86 -27.27
N GLU A 217 24.90 -18.54 -26.42
CA GLU A 217 26.34 -18.39 -26.05
C GLU A 217 27.07 -17.08 -25.64
N ASP A 218 27.65 -17.17 -24.42
CA ASP A 218 29.06 -16.94 -23.97
C ASP A 218 29.73 -15.55 -23.84
N ALA A 219 30.47 -15.39 -22.73
CA ALA A 219 31.80 -14.78 -22.62
C ALA A 219 32.39 -14.99 -21.21
N GLY A 220 33.44 -15.81 -21.08
CA GLY A 220 34.04 -16.21 -19.80
C GLY A 220 34.90 -15.16 -19.06
N ALA A 221 35.24 -15.47 -17.79
CA ALA A 221 36.06 -14.64 -16.91
C ALA A 221 37.49 -15.20 -16.66
N GLN A 222 38.47 -14.33 -16.40
CA GLN A 222 39.81 -14.54 -15.76
C GLN A 222 40.51 -13.15 -15.62
N GLY A 223 41.50 -12.88 -14.77
CA GLY A 223 42.24 -13.69 -13.78
C GLY A 223 42.97 -12.80 -12.72
N PRO A 224 43.82 -13.35 -11.81
CA PRO A 224 44.19 -12.68 -10.53
C PRO A 224 45.71 -12.44 -10.31
N LEU A 225 46.11 -11.78 -9.19
CA LEU A 225 47.04 -12.29 -8.12
C LEU A 225 47.59 -11.26 -7.07
N GLN A 226 47.48 -11.65 -5.79
CA GLN A 226 48.43 -11.53 -4.63
C GLN A 226 48.97 -10.22 -3.98
N ASP A 227 48.67 -10.12 -2.67
CA ASP A 227 49.51 -9.82 -1.49
C ASP A 227 50.45 -8.58 -1.37
N ARG A 228 50.12 -7.70 -0.41
CA ARG A 228 50.91 -7.51 0.85
C ARG A 228 50.19 -6.63 1.90
N ASN A 229 50.63 -6.74 3.16
CA ASN A 229 50.17 -6.05 4.39
C ASN A 229 51.46 -5.56 5.13
N PRO A 230 51.49 -4.66 6.15
CA PRO A 230 50.38 -4.16 6.98
C PRO A 230 50.41 -2.68 7.45
N GLN A 231 49.42 -2.32 8.29
CA GLN A 231 49.33 -1.17 9.23
C GLN A 231 48.98 0.25 8.71
N ARG A 232 47.74 0.71 8.95
CA ARG A 232 47.42 1.71 10.00
C ARG A 232 45.90 1.87 10.27
N ALA A 233 45.60 2.59 11.35
CA ALA A 233 44.30 2.86 12.00
C ALA A 233 43.04 2.88 11.10
N GLY A 234 41.96 2.22 11.56
CA GLY A 234 40.68 2.15 10.85
C GLY A 234 39.58 3.11 11.34
N ARG A 235 38.65 3.42 10.44
CA ARG A 235 37.28 3.89 10.74
C ARG A 235 36.29 2.98 10.00
N PRO A 236 35.20 2.50 10.63
CA PRO A 236 34.29 1.55 9.99
C PRO A 236 33.29 2.26 9.06
N THR A 237 33.63 2.38 7.77
CA THR A 237 32.67 2.72 6.71
C THR A 237 31.77 1.53 6.38
N GLY A 238 30.94 1.13 7.34
CA GLY A 238 29.94 0.09 7.14
C GLY A 238 28.73 0.63 6.38
N THR A 239 28.52 0.16 5.16
CA THR A 239 27.27 0.35 4.40
C THR A 239 26.12 -0.40 5.09
N GLY A 240 25.55 0.24 6.10
CA GLY A 240 24.48 -0.32 6.92
C GLY A 240 23.23 -0.55 6.08
N SER A 241 22.96 -1.81 5.73
CA SER A 241 21.65 -2.22 5.22
C SER A 241 20.57 -1.79 6.22
N ILE A 242 19.80 -0.77 5.84
CA ILE A 242 18.77 -0.19 6.69
C ILE A 242 17.73 -1.28 6.96
N ARG A 243 17.55 -1.64 8.24
CA ARG A 243 16.55 -2.63 8.64
C ARG A 243 15.16 -2.09 8.29
N LYS A 244 14.55 -2.66 7.25
CA LYS A 244 13.19 -2.36 6.80
C LYS A 244 12.23 -2.45 7.99
N LYS A 245 11.63 -1.31 8.37
CA LYS A 245 10.70 -1.20 9.49
C LYS A 245 9.27 -1.46 8.97
N ARG A 246 8.86 -2.72 8.96
CA ARG A 246 7.46 -3.10 8.67
C ARG A 246 6.59 -2.98 9.92
N PHE A 247 5.29 -2.89 9.70
CA PHE A 247 4.25 -2.56 10.70
C PHE A 247 4.44 -1.20 11.34
N VAL A 248 5.11 -0.29 10.63
CA VAL A 248 5.46 1.05 11.10
C VAL A 248 4.89 2.05 10.13
N SER A 249 3.85 2.76 10.58
CA SER A 249 3.42 3.98 9.90
C SER A 249 4.63 4.91 9.82
N SER A 250 4.97 5.27 8.60
CA SER A 250 6.19 5.95 8.19
C SER A 250 5.78 6.98 7.14
N PRO A 251 6.33 8.20 7.18
CA PRO A 251 5.99 9.20 6.17
C PRO A 251 6.37 8.66 4.79
N ARG A 252 5.41 8.70 3.87
CA ARG A 252 5.61 8.41 2.46
C ARG A 252 5.41 9.68 1.67
N TYR A 253 6.41 10.02 0.87
CA TYR A 253 6.31 11.11 -0.09
C TYR A 253 6.00 10.50 -1.44
N VAL A 254 5.21 11.18 -2.26
CA VAL A 254 4.92 10.76 -3.63
C VAL A 254 5.36 11.91 -4.53
N GLU A 255 6.58 11.83 -5.03
CA GLU A 255 7.13 12.77 -6.01
C GLU A 255 6.37 12.61 -7.32
N THR A 256 5.66 13.66 -7.73
CA THR A 256 4.70 13.60 -8.84
C THR A 256 5.04 14.60 -9.93
N MET A 257 5.11 14.13 -11.17
CA MET A 257 5.08 14.99 -12.36
C MET A 257 3.64 15.20 -12.82
N LEU A 258 3.20 16.46 -12.92
CA LEU A 258 1.94 16.81 -13.56
C LEU A 258 2.20 17.18 -15.03
N VAL A 259 1.42 16.62 -15.94
CA VAL A 259 1.49 16.90 -17.37
C VAL A 259 0.13 17.37 -17.84
N ALA A 260 0.11 18.44 -18.63
CA ALA A 260 -1.09 18.92 -19.31
C ALA A 260 -0.83 18.96 -20.81
N ASP A 261 -1.78 18.43 -21.58
CA ASP A 261 -1.71 18.42 -23.04
C ASP A 261 -2.07 19.79 -23.67
N GLN A 262 -2.15 19.82 -24.99
CA GLN A 262 -2.50 21.02 -25.75
C GLN A 262 -3.94 21.49 -25.46
N SER A 263 -4.89 20.56 -25.30
CA SER A 263 -6.30 20.89 -25.03
C SER A 263 -6.50 21.57 -23.67
N MET A 264 -5.75 21.13 -22.65
CA MET A 264 -5.66 21.80 -21.34
C MET A 264 -5.03 23.20 -21.45
N ALA A 265 -3.98 23.33 -22.27
CA ALA A 265 -3.24 24.57 -22.47
C ALA A 265 -4.03 25.63 -23.23
N GLU A 266 -4.91 25.20 -24.14
CA GLU A 266 -5.84 26.07 -24.87
C GLU A 266 -7.03 26.49 -24.00
N PHE A 267 -7.68 25.55 -23.29
CA PHE A 267 -8.87 25.84 -22.48
C PHE A 267 -8.57 26.69 -21.23
N HIS A 268 -7.51 26.38 -20.47
CA HIS A 268 -7.18 27.11 -19.23
C HIS A 268 -6.21 28.28 -19.44
N GLY A 269 -5.59 28.40 -20.61
CA GLY A 269 -4.66 29.47 -20.96
C GLY A 269 -3.57 29.70 -19.90
N SER A 270 -3.45 30.95 -19.42
CA SER A 270 -2.51 31.32 -18.36
C SER A 270 -2.91 30.84 -16.95
N GLY A 271 -4.16 30.41 -16.75
CA GLY A 271 -4.63 29.88 -15.47
C GLY A 271 -4.16 28.45 -15.18
N LEU A 272 -3.81 27.69 -16.22
CA LEU A 272 -3.55 26.24 -16.17
C LEU A 272 -2.64 25.80 -15.01
N LYS A 273 -1.50 26.47 -14.79
CA LYS A 273 -0.56 26.09 -13.74
C LYS A 273 -1.18 26.21 -12.33
N HIS A 274 -1.99 27.23 -12.09
CA HIS A 274 -2.67 27.42 -10.80
C HIS A 274 -3.85 26.44 -10.63
N TYR A 275 -4.54 26.16 -11.72
CA TYR A 275 -5.61 25.16 -11.78
C TYR A 275 -5.11 23.76 -11.43
N LEU A 276 -4.09 23.24 -12.14
CA LEU A 276 -3.45 21.94 -11.87
C LEU A 276 -2.96 21.83 -10.42
N LEU A 277 -2.30 22.88 -9.91
CA LEU A 277 -1.83 22.94 -8.52
C LEU A 277 -2.99 22.94 -7.50
N THR A 278 -4.17 23.45 -7.86
CA THR A 278 -5.37 23.40 -7.02
C THR A 278 -6.03 22.02 -7.06
N LEU A 279 -6.14 21.38 -8.23
CA LEU A 279 -6.62 20.00 -8.33
C LEU A 279 -5.76 19.08 -7.44
N PHE A 280 -4.43 19.21 -7.56
CA PHE A 280 -3.50 18.39 -6.80
C PHE A 280 -3.43 18.77 -5.31
N SER A 281 -3.72 20.02 -4.91
CA SER A 281 -3.81 20.37 -3.48
C SER A 281 -5.04 19.73 -2.81
N VAL A 282 -6.16 19.58 -3.53
CA VAL A 282 -7.34 18.85 -3.05
C VAL A 282 -7.04 17.34 -2.94
N ALA A 283 -6.42 16.72 -3.95
CA ALA A 283 -5.96 15.34 -3.87
C ALA A 283 -4.99 15.12 -2.69
N ALA A 284 -4.04 16.04 -2.49
CA ALA A 284 -3.09 15.99 -1.37
C ALA A 284 -3.74 16.22 0.00
N ARG A 285 -4.92 16.85 0.08
CA ARG A 285 -5.74 16.94 1.31
C ARG A 285 -6.48 15.63 1.57
N LEU A 286 -7.03 14.99 0.54
CA LEU A 286 -7.69 13.68 0.64
C LEU A 286 -6.72 12.60 1.13
N TYR A 287 -5.48 12.55 0.61
CA TYR A 287 -4.43 11.62 1.07
C TYR A 287 -3.89 11.92 2.48
N LYS A 288 -4.19 13.09 3.06
CA LYS A 288 -3.91 13.41 4.47
C LYS A 288 -5.08 13.10 5.42
N HIS A 289 -6.24 12.69 4.89
CA HIS A 289 -7.41 12.42 5.72
C HIS A 289 -7.20 11.12 6.55
N PRO A 290 -7.43 11.13 7.88
CA PRO A 290 -7.08 10.01 8.76
C PRO A 290 -7.71 8.65 8.39
N SER A 291 -8.82 8.64 7.64
CA SER A 291 -9.45 7.40 7.17
C SER A 291 -8.56 6.52 6.29
N ILE A 292 -7.53 7.08 5.61
CA ILE A 292 -6.57 6.27 4.83
C ILE A 292 -5.59 5.46 5.70
N ARG A 293 -5.55 5.74 7.02
CA ARG A 293 -4.73 5.08 8.06
C ARG A 293 -3.22 5.02 7.80
N ASN A 294 -2.71 5.86 6.89
CA ASN A 294 -1.32 5.91 6.45
C ASN A 294 -0.82 7.35 6.38
N SER A 295 0.48 7.57 6.58
CA SER A 295 1.10 8.90 6.50
C SER A 295 1.59 9.20 5.08
N VAL A 296 0.67 9.36 4.13
CA VAL A 296 1.00 9.73 2.74
C VAL A 296 1.10 11.25 2.60
N SER A 297 1.96 11.73 1.71
CA SER A 297 2.10 13.14 1.35
C SER A 297 2.43 13.27 -0.13
N LEU A 298 1.41 13.60 -0.92
CA LEU A 298 1.60 13.91 -2.35
C LEU A 298 2.40 15.21 -2.51
N VAL A 299 3.33 15.23 -3.47
CA VAL A 299 4.25 16.35 -3.71
C VAL A 299 4.43 16.54 -5.21
N VAL A 300 4.30 17.77 -5.71
CA VAL A 300 4.64 18.10 -7.10
C VAL A 300 6.12 18.48 -7.16
N VAL A 301 6.86 17.81 -8.03
CA VAL A 301 8.28 18.10 -8.31
C VAL A 301 8.46 18.75 -9.68
N LYS A 302 7.62 18.39 -10.66
CA LYS A 302 7.71 18.85 -12.05
C LYS A 302 6.32 19.11 -12.63
N ILE A 303 6.20 20.16 -13.45
CA ILE A 303 5.00 20.44 -14.25
C ILE A 303 5.45 20.64 -15.70
N LEU A 304 4.87 19.87 -16.62
CA LEU A 304 5.07 20.01 -18.06
C LEU A 304 3.76 20.43 -18.73
N VAL A 305 3.86 21.37 -19.66
CA VAL A 305 2.75 21.79 -20.52
C VAL A 305 3.18 21.62 -21.97
N ILE A 306 2.38 20.88 -22.73
CA ILE A 306 2.62 20.53 -24.12
C ILE A 306 1.83 21.53 -24.99
N TYR A 307 2.53 22.36 -25.77
CA TYR A 307 1.91 23.31 -26.70
C TYR A 307 1.94 22.86 -28.16
N GLU A 308 2.59 21.72 -28.44
CA GLU A 308 2.60 21.06 -29.73
C GLU A 308 2.33 19.57 -29.52
N GLU A 309 1.13 19.11 -29.91
CA GLU A 309 0.69 17.71 -29.79
C GLU A 309 1.76 16.68 -30.21
N GLN A 310 2.45 16.92 -31.34
CA GLN A 310 3.50 16.04 -31.87
C GLN A 310 4.74 15.85 -30.97
N LYS A 311 4.85 16.58 -29.85
CA LYS A 311 5.91 16.42 -28.84
C LYS A 311 5.41 15.80 -27.53
N GLY A 312 4.10 15.62 -27.37
CA GLY A 312 3.48 14.93 -26.25
C GLY A 312 3.38 13.42 -26.46
N PRO A 313 2.69 12.71 -25.55
CA PRO A 313 2.13 11.39 -25.85
C PRO A 313 0.97 11.52 -26.84
N GLU A 314 0.74 10.50 -27.66
CA GLU A 314 -0.49 10.37 -28.46
C GLU A 314 -1.69 10.17 -27.55
N VAL A 315 -2.57 11.18 -27.48
CA VAL A 315 -3.84 11.18 -26.73
C VAL A 315 -4.97 10.80 -27.67
N THR A 316 -5.81 9.86 -27.23
CA THR A 316 -6.98 9.36 -27.97
C THR A 316 -8.18 9.20 -27.05
N SER A 317 -9.38 9.06 -27.61
CA SER A 317 -10.57 8.70 -26.83
C SER A 317 -10.55 7.27 -26.27
N ASN A 318 -9.55 6.44 -26.59
CA ASN A 318 -9.36 5.14 -25.93
C ASN A 318 -8.46 5.33 -24.70
N ALA A 319 -9.05 5.30 -23.50
CA ALA A 319 -8.34 5.56 -22.25
C ALA A 319 -7.14 4.63 -22.01
N ALA A 320 -7.26 3.34 -22.35
CA ALA A 320 -6.19 2.35 -22.18
C ALA A 320 -5.02 2.56 -23.17
N LEU A 321 -5.32 2.97 -24.41
CA LEU A 321 -4.30 3.36 -25.39
C LEU A 321 -3.57 4.63 -24.92
N THR A 322 -4.31 5.65 -24.51
CA THR A 322 -3.78 6.93 -24.01
C THR A 322 -2.91 6.71 -22.76
N LEU A 323 -3.34 5.88 -21.82
CA LEU A 323 -2.53 5.47 -20.65
C LEU A 323 -1.22 4.81 -21.10
N ARG A 324 -1.29 3.76 -21.92
CA ARG A 324 -0.10 3.05 -22.42
C ARG A 324 0.86 3.99 -23.15
N ASN A 325 0.36 4.91 -23.96
CA ASN A 325 1.16 5.89 -24.69
C ASN A 325 1.84 6.87 -23.72
N PHE A 326 1.10 7.40 -22.74
CA PHE A 326 1.64 8.28 -21.71
C PHE A 326 2.69 7.59 -20.81
N CYS A 327 2.43 6.36 -20.37
CA CYS A 327 3.38 5.57 -19.57
C CYS A 327 4.73 5.35 -20.28
N ASN A 328 4.72 5.12 -21.59
CA ASN A 328 5.93 5.01 -22.40
C ASN A 328 6.62 6.35 -22.65
N TRP A 329 5.88 7.45 -22.71
CA TRP A 329 6.41 8.81 -22.87
C TRP A 329 7.05 9.33 -21.57
N GLN A 330 6.34 9.28 -20.43
CA GLN A 330 6.84 9.82 -19.15
C GLN A 330 8.16 9.20 -18.72
N LYS A 331 8.35 7.90 -18.98
CA LYS A 331 9.57 7.16 -18.65
C LYS A 331 10.83 7.73 -19.31
N GLN A 332 10.70 8.40 -20.45
CA GLN A 332 11.80 9.04 -21.17
C GLN A 332 12.21 10.39 -20.54
N HIS A 333 11.35 10.96 -19.70
CA HIS A 333 11.54 12.25 -19.01
C HIS A 333 11.85 12.11 -17.51
N ASN A 334 11.96 10.87 -16.99
CA ASN A 334 12.22 10.58 -15.58
C ASN A 334 13.71 10.25 -15.35
N PRO A 335 14.48 11.05 -14.59
CA PRO A 335 15.83 10.70 -14.18
C PRO A 335 15.92 9.32 -13.51
N PRO A 336 16.86 8.44 -13.88
CA PRO A 336 16.92 7.05 -13.42
C PRO A 336 17.52 6.90 -12.00
N SER A 337 17.39 7.92 -11.15
CA SER A 337 17.90 7.93 -9.78
C SER A 337 17.03 8.79 -8.89
N ASP A 338 16.50 8.16 -7.84
CA ASP A 338 15.76 8.66 -6.67
C ASP A 338 16.65 9.54 -5.75
N ARG A 339 17.35 10.49 -6.38
CA ARG A 339 18.29 11.49 -5.85
C ARG A 339 18.44 12.70 -6.77
N ASP A 340 17.92 12.67 -7.99
CA ASP A 340 17.77 13.86 -8.81
C ASP A 340 16.64 14.73 -8.22
N ALA A 341 16.68 16.05 -8.44
CA ALA A 341 15.62 16.95 -8.01
C ALA A 341 14.46 17.01 -9.01
N GLU A 342 14.63 16.47 -10.23
CA GLU A 342 13.58 16.28 -11.22
C GLU A 342 13.12 14.81 -11.35
N HIS A 343 13.55 13.91 -10.44
CA HIS A 343 12.99 12.55 -10.33
C HIS A 343 11.53 12.58 -9.87
N TYR A 344 10.75 11.55 -10.20
CA TYR A 344 9.39 11.36 -9.69
C TYR A 344 9.02 9.88 -9.58
N ASP A 345 8.32 9.53 -8.50
CA ASP A 345 7.71 8.21 -8.30
C ASP A 345 6.62 7.93 -9.34
N THR A 346 5.84 8.96 -9.71
CA THR A 346 4.64 8.81 -10.55
C THR A 346 4.37 10.03 -11.44
N ALA A 347 3.62 9.82 -12.52
CA ALA A 347 3.27 10.88 -13.48
C ALA A 347 1.76 10.88 -13.79
N ILE A 348 1.16 12.06 -13.92
CA ILE A 348 -0.28 12.23 -14.17
C ILE A 348 -0.48 13.14 -15.38
N LEU A 349 -1.23 12.66 -16.38
CA LEU A 349 -1.63 13.43 -17.55
C LEU A 349 -3.07 13.93 -17.39
N PHE A 350 -3.27 15.24 -17.59
CA PHE A 350 -4.58 15.87 -17.72
C PHE A 350 -4.85 16.21 -19.19
N THR A 351 -6.08 15.95 -19.64
CA THR A 351 -6.58 16.25 -21.00
C THR A 351 -8.03 16.71 -20.96
N ARG A 352 -8.48 17.52 -21.93
CA ARG A 352 -9.90 17.82 -22.18
C ARG A 352 -10.52 16.89 -23.24
N GLN A 353 -9.78 15.89 -23.72
CA GLN A 353 -10.30 14.83 -24.57
C GLN A 353 -11.21 13.90 -23.75
N ASP A 354 -12.45 13.71 -24.22
CA ASP A 354 -13.39 12.69 -23.73
C ASP A 354 -12.72 11.31 -23.77
N LEU A 355 -12.60 10.68 -22.60
CA LEU A 355 -11.95 9.39 -22.41
C LEU A 355 -12.99 8.28 -22.28
N CYS A 356 -12.90 7.28 -23.15
CA CYS A 356 -13.78 6.12 -23.20
C CYS A 356 -13.06 4.83 -22.81
N GLY A 357 -13.75 4.00 -22.03
CA GLY A 357 -13.43 2.59 -21.83
C GLY A 357 -13.92 1.72 -22.99
N ALA A 358 -13.76 0.40 -22.87
CA ALA A 358 -14.10 -0.54 -23.95
C ALA A 358 -15.61 -0.71 -24.25
N GLN A 359 -16.49 -0.13 -23.42
CA GLN A 359 -17.95 -0.28 -23.53
C GLN A 359 -18.74 1.04 -23.39
N THR A 360 -18.15 2.09 -22.79
CA THR A 360 -18.81 3.38 -22.52
C THR A 360 -17.81 4.54 -22.58
N CYS A 361 -18.26 5.71 -23.06
CA CYS A 361 -17.60 7.01 -22.84
C CYS A 361 -18.06 7.62 -21.51
N ASP A 362 -17.97 6.80 -20.48
CA ASP A 362 -18.06 7.18 -19.08
C ASP A 362 -16.68 6.81 -18.50
N THR A 363 -15.58 7.49 -18.82
CA THR A 363 -14.24 7.15 -18.28
C THR A 363 -13.32 8.36 -17.99
N LEU A 364 -13.70 9.24 -17.05
CA LEU A 364 -12.89 10.39 -16.57
C LEU A 364 -11.42 10.11 -16.20
N GLY A 365 -11.00 8.86 -16.01
CA GLY A 365 -9.65 8.52 -15.58
C GLY A 365 -9.31 7.06 -15.81
N MET A 366 -8.01 6.75 -15.83
CA MET A 366 -7.50 5.37 -15.83
C MET A 366 -6.05 5.32 -15.33
N ALA A 367 -5.72 4.28 -14.55
CA ALA A 367 -4.37 3.98 -14.10
C ALA A 367 -4.13 2.47 -13.92
N ASP A 368 -2.85 2.10 -13.84
CA ASP A 368 -2.41 0.74 -13.55
C ASP A 368 -2.48 0.41 -12.04
N VAL A 369 -2.83 -0.82 -11.68
CA VAL A 369 -3.00 -1.22 -10.27
C VAL A 369 -1.68 -1.65 -9.62
N GLY A 370 -1.30 -0.96 -8.55
CA GLY A 370 -0.19 -1.33 -7.65
C GLY A 370 1.22 -1.00 -8.17
N THR A 371 1.33 -0.06 -9.10
CA THR A 371 2.55 0.21 -9.87
C THR A 371 3.37 1.40 -9.38
N VAL A 372 3.10 1.98 -8.20
CA VAL A 372 3.76 3.23 -7.73
C VAL A 372 5.30 3.24 -7.74
N CYS A 373 5.97 2.09 -7.63
CA CYS A 373 7.43 1.96 -7.76
C CYS A 373 7.86 1.13 -9.00
N ASP A 374 7.05 1.12 -10.06
CA ASP A 374 7.41 0.62 -11.39
C ASP A 374 7.59 1.83 -12.33
N PRO A 375 8.83 2.25 -12.66
CA PRO A 375 9.07 3.40 -13.54
C PRO A 375 8.50 3.29 -14.96
N SER A 376 8.00 2.13 -15.37
CA SER A 376 7.30 1.93 -16.65
C SER A 376 5.77 1.93 -16.56
N ARG A 377 5.19 1.84 -15.35
CA ARG A 377 3.74 1.72 -15.12
C ARG A 377 3.17 2.62 -14.01
N SER A 378 4.01 3.43 -13.35
CA SER A 378 3.58 4.43 -12.37
C SER A 378 3.05 5.68 -13.08
N CYS A 379 1.84 5.58 -13.60
CA CYS A 379 1.22 6.57 -14.47
C CYS A 379 -0.31 6.56 -14.35
N SER A 380 -0.92 7.72 -14.53
CA SER A 380 -2.38 7.91 -14.58
C SER A 380 -2.76 8.90 -15.70
N VAL A 381 -3.91 8.69 -16.32
CA VAL A 381 -4.53 9.64 -17.27
C VAL A 381 -5.88 10.10 -16.73
N ILE A 382 -6.20 11.39 -16.91
CA ILE A 382 -7.37 12.05 -16.32
C ILE A 382 -7.99 13.00 -17.34
N GLU A 383 -9.28 12.84 -17.58
CA GLU A 383 -10.14 13.85 -18.19
C GLU A 383 -10.35 14.98 -17.17
N ASP A 384 -9.89 16.18 -17.52
CA ASP A 384 -10.21 17.38 -16.76
C ASP A 384 -11.67 17.76 -17.00
N ASP A 385 -12.51 17.40 -16.06
CA ASP A 385 -13.95 17.66 -16.13
C ASP A 385 -14.39 18.81 -15.20
N GLY A 386 -13.46 19.54 -14.58
CA GLY A 386 -13.70 20.60 -13.60
C GLY A 386 -12.89 20.43 -12.31
N LEU A 387 -13.17 21.23 -11.27
CA LEU A 387 -12.45 21.11 -9.98
C LEU A 387 -12.59 19.71 -9.33
N GLN A 388 -13.61 18.95 -9.72
CA GLN A 388 -13.81 17.58 -9.28
C GLN A 388 -12.86 16.56 -9.93
N ALA A 389 -12.12 16.91 -10.99
CA ALA A 389 -11.01 16.10 -11.51
C ALA A 389 -9.93 15.86 -10.45
N ALA A 390 -9.90 16.66 -9.37
CA ALA A 390 -9.12 16.41 -8.17
C ALA A 390 -9.50 15.13 -7.41
N PHE A 391 -10.78 14.75 -7.44
CA PHE A 391 -11.27 13.50 -6.87
C PHE A 391 -10.89 12.32 -7.77
N THR A 392 -11.02 12.46 -9.10
CA THR A 392 -10.48 11.50 -10.07
C THR A 392 -8.97 11.31 -9.88
N THR A 393 -8.22 12.41 -9.69
CA THR A 393 -6.77 12.37 -9.35
C THR A 393 -6.50 11.56 -8.08
N ALA A 394 -7.36 11.65 -7.07
CA ALA A 394 -7.22 10.87 -5.84
C ALA A 394 -7.57 9.38 -6.04
N HIS A 395 -8.57 9.08 -6.89
CA HIS A 395 -9.00 7.74 -7.27
C HIS A 395 -7.93 7.00 -8.10
N GLU A 396 -7.40 7.61 -9.16
CA GLU A 396 -6.38 6.98 -10.01
C GLU A 396 -5.08 6.70 -9.26
N LEU A 397 -4.64 7.63 -8.39
CA LEU A 397 -3.54 7.37 -7.47
C LEU A 397 -3.86 6.21 -6.49
N GLY A 398 -5.14 5.96 -6.22
CA GLY A 398 -5.60 4.83 -5.41
C GLY A 398 -5.29 3.50 -6.08
N HIS A 399 -5.60 3.37 -7.37
CA HIS A 399 -5.20 2.22 -8.19
C HIS A 399 -3.68 2.04 -8.19
N VAL A 400 -2.92 3.11 -8.45
CA VAL A 400 -1.44 3.09 -8.40
C VAL A 400 -0.90 2.62 -7.03
N PHE A 401 -1.63 2.88 -5.93
CA PHE A 401 -1.37 2.41 -4.56
C PHE A 401 -1.89 0.99 -4.24
N ASN A 402 -2.36 0.23 -5.23
CA ASN A 402 -2.96 -1.11 -5.11
C ASN A 402 -4.31 -1.10 -4.34
N MET A 403 -5.06 -0.01 -4.37
CA MET A 403 -6.46 0.00 -3.93
C MET A 403 -7.36 -0.40 -5.11
N PRO A 404 -8.12 -1.50 -5.03
CA PRO A 404 -9.17 -1.79 -6.01
C PRO A 404 -10.41 -0.93 -5.75
N HIS A 405 -11.42 -1.03 -6.61
CA HIS A 405 -12.74 -0.48 -6.29
C HIS A 405 -13.36 -1.10 -5.03
N ASP A 406 -14.18 -0.31 -4.33
CA ASP A 406 -14.78 -0.68 -3.05
C ASP A 406 -15.93 -1.69 -3.14
N ASP A 407 -16.47 -1.90 -4.34
CA ASP A 407 -17.45 -2.94 -4.73
C ASP A 407 -16.79 -4.27 -5.13
N ALA A 408 -15.47 -4.30 -5.33
CA ALA A 408 -14.75 -5.47 -5.78
C ALA A 408 -14.88 -6.64 -4.79
N LYS A 409 -14.94 -7.87 -5.31
CA LYS A 409 -15.13 -9.13 -4.54
C LYS A 409 -14.17 -9.33 -3.36
N GLN A 410 -12.98 -8.72 -3.42
CA GLN A 410 -11.98 -8.75 -2.34
C GLN A 410 -12.25 -7.74 -1.21
N CYS A 411 -13.03 -6.69 -1.47
CA CYS A 411 -13.47 -5.69 -0.51
C CYS A 411 -14.80 -6.05 0.20
N THR A 412 -15.63 -6.93 -0.39
CA THR A 412 -16.97 -7.28 0.14
C THR A 412 -16.97 -7.87 1.56
N SER A 413 -15.83 -8.34 2.07
CA SER A 413 -15.66 -8.84 3.45
C SER A 413 -14.99 -7.85 4.42
N LEU A 414 -14.53 -6.69 3.90
CA LEU A 414 -13.85 -5.62 4.66
C LEU A 414 -14.72 -4.36 4.73
N ASN A 415 -15.46 -4.05 3.67
CA ASN A 415 -16.42 -2.96 3.60
C ASN A 415 -17.78 -3.39 4.18
N GLY A 416 -18.54 -2.41 4.66
CA GLY A 416 -19.90 -2.62 5.16
C GLY A 416 -20.95 -2.59 4.04
N VAL A 417 -22.17 -2.20 4.40
CA VAL A 417 -23.30 -2.05 3.47
C VAL A 417 -23.11 -0.85 2.53
N ASN A 418 -22.42 0.21 2.97
CA ASN A 418 -22.15 1.39 2.15
C ASN A 418 -20.80 1.18 1.42
N GLN A 419 -20.85 0.83 0.14
CA GLN A 419 -19.65 0.68 -0.73
C GLN A 419 -19.52 1.87 -1.69
N ASP A 420 -20.64 2.47 -2.10
CA ASP A 420 -20.71 3.50 -3.16
C ASP A 420 -20.37 4.93 -2.69
N SER A 421 -19.99 5.12 -1.43
CA SER A 421 -19.80 6.43 -0.78
C SER A 421 -18.34 6.79 -0.47
N HIS A 422 -17.38 6.04 -1.00
CA HIS A 422 -15.96 6.19 -0.72
C HIS A 422 -15.15 6.51 -2.00
N MET A 423 -13.87 6.89 -1.83
CA MET A 423 -13.04 7.41 -2.91
C MET A 423 -12.85 6.40 -4.05
N MET A 424 -12.79 5.11 -3.71
CA MET A 424 -12.66 4.01 -4.67
C MET A 424 -14.02 3.39 -5.07
N ALA A 425 -15.14 4.08 -4.86
CA ALA A 425 -16.40 3.68 -5.47
C ALA A 425 -16.29 3.75 -7.01
N SER A 426 -16.84 2.77 -7.72
CA SER A 426 -16.79 2.67 -9.18
C SER A 426 -17.59 3.76 -9.90
N MET A 427 -18.51 4.45 -9.20
CA MET A 427 -19.14 5.69 -9.65
C MET A 427 -19.10 6.75 -8.55
N LEU A 428 -18.34 7.83 -8.79
CA LEU A 428 -18.16 8.94 -7.85
C LEU A 428 -19.40 9.85 -7.78
N SER A 429 -20.48 9.35 -7.18
CA SER A 429 -21.79 10.02 -7.15
C SER A 429 -22.13 10.66 -5.80
N ASN A 430 -21.67 10.10 -4.67
CA ASN A 430 -22.04 10.56 -3.33
C ASN A 430 -20.92 10.28 -2.29
N LEU A 431 -19.78 10.96 -2.43
CA LEU A 431 -18.60 10.80 -1.56
C LEU A 431 -18.85 11.34 -0.13
N ASP A 432 -18.74 10.47 0.87
CA ASP A 432 -18.72 10.88 2.28
C ASP A 432 -17.39 11.59 2.60
N ARG A 433 -17.40 12.93 2.58
CA ARG A 433 -16.23 13.75 2.94
C ARG A 433 -15.76 13.57 4.40
N SER A 434 -16.56 12.96 5.29
CA SER A 434 -16.14 12.65 6.66
C SER A 434 -15.41 11.30 6.79
N GLN A 435 -15.64 10.38 5.86
CA GLN A 435 -14.88 9.14 5.72
C GLN A 435 -14.60 8.83 4.22
N PRO A 436 -13.78 9.65 3.53
CA PRO A 436 -13.55 9.52 2.09
C PRO A 436 -12.85 8.22 1.71
N TRP A 437 -12.15 7.54 2.63
CA TRP A 437 -11.50 6.26 2.36
C TRP A 437 -12.18 5.14 3.14
N SER A 438 -12.45 4.02 2.47
CA SER A 438 -13.14 2.88 3.06
C SER A 438 -12.24 2.05 3.99
N ALA A 439 -12.81 1.03 4.62
CA ALA A 439 -12.04 0.03 5.34
C ALA A 439 -11.15 -0.81 4.39
N CYS A 440 -11.64 -1.14 3.19
CA CYS A 440 -10.86 -1.88 2.19
C CYS A 440 -9.71 -1.06 1.64
N SER A 441 -9.94 0.15 1.13
CA SER A 441 -8.88 0.99 0.54
C SER A 441 -7.78 1.28 1.56
N ALA A 442 -8.14 1.62 2.80
CA ALA A 442 -7.19 1.81 3.91
C ALA A 442 -6.41 0.53 4.30
N TYR A 443 -7.03 -0.66 4.21
CA TYR A 443 -6.36 -1.95 4.43
C TYR A 443 -5.41 -2.31 3.29
N MET A 444 -5.82 -2.07 2.03
CA MET A 444 -5.05 -2.46 0.85
C MET A 444 -3.75 -1.66 0.73
N ILE A 445 -3.78 -0.32 0.83
CA ILE A 445 -2.56 0.50 0.88
C ILE A 445 -1.70 0.18 2.13
N THR A 446 -2.34 -0.09 3.27
CA THR A 446 -1.64 -0.55 4.50
C THR A 446 -0.83 -1.81 4.24
N SER A 447 -1.46 -2.81 3.62
CA SER A 447 -0.85 -4.10 3.26
C SER A 447 0.26 -3.91 2.23
N PHE A 448 0.02 -3.14 1.17
CA PHE A 448 0.98 -2.85 0.10
C PHE A 448 2.25 -2.15 0.62
N LEU A 449 2.10 -1.12 1.44
CA LEU A 449 3.22 -0.38 2.04
C LEU A 449 3.99 -1.21 3.09
N ASP A 450 3.30 -1.96 3.96
CA ASP A 450 3.97 -2.84 4.93
C ASP A 450 4.58 -4.09 4.27
N ASN A 451 4.06 -4.54 3.11
CA ASN A 451 4.68 -5.57 2.30
C ASN A 451 5.89 -5.08 1.48
N GLY A 452 6.20 -3.77 1.54
CA GLY A 452 7.41 -3.17 0.99
C GLY A 452 7.36 -2.91 -0.52
N HIS A 453 6.17 -2.68 -1.07
CA HIS A 453 6.02 -2.33 -2.48
C HIS A 453 6.23 -0.83 -2.73
N GLY A 454 5.81 0.04 -1.81
CA GLY A 454 6.12 1.48 -1.82
C GLY A 454 7.50 1.81 -1.23
N GLU A 455 8.58 1.18 -1.73
CA GLU A 455 9.94 1.40 -1.22
C GLU A 455 10.68 2.59 -1.85
N CYS A 456 10.24 3.08 -3.01
CA CYS A 456 10.68 4.36 -3.61
C CYS A 456 10.30 5.55 -2.72
N LEU A 457 9.02 5.61 -2.31
CA LEU A 457 8.34 6.62 -1.48
C LEU A 457 8.94 6.94 -0.07
N MET A 458 10.19 6.61 0.21
CA MET A 458 10.80 6.53 1.55
C MET A 458 11.90 7.56 1.81
N ASP A 459 12.46 8.21 0.79
CA ASP A 459 13.34 9.36 0.97
C ASP A 459 12.50 10.64 1.19
N LYS A 460 12.98 11.82 0.76
CA LYS A 460 12.23 13.06 0.95
C LYS A 460 12.58 14.06 -0.18
N PRO A 461 11.56 14.62 -0.86
CA PRO A 461 11.76 15.57 -1.95
C PRO A 461 12.67 16.75 -1.58
N GLN A 462 13.58 17.06 -2.49
CA GLN A 462 14.62 18.08 -2.30
C GLN A 462 14.05 19.49 -2.46
N ASN A 463 13.43 19.77 -3.61
CA ASN A 463 12.93 21.10 -3.99
C ASN A 463 11.45 21.04 -4.43
N PRO A 464 10.52 20.66 -3.54
CA PRO A 464 9.11 20.50 -3.88
C PRO A 464 8.43 21.82 -4.28
N ILE A 465 7.60 21.79 -5.32
CA ILE A 465 6.70 22.89 -5.68
C ILE A 465 5.63 23.02 -4.58
N GLN A 466 5.47 24.23 -4.05
CA GLN A 466 4.50 24.49 -2.99
C GLN A 466 3.07 24.47 -3.56
N LEU A 467 2.22 23.65 -2.94
CA LEU A 467 0.79 23.58 -3.24
C LEU A 467 0.03 24.73 -2.56
N PRO A 468 -1.02 25.30 -3.19
CA PRO A 468 -1.88 26.30 -2.58
C PRO A 468 -2.41 25.86 -1.20
N SER A 469 -2.33 26.75 -0.22
CA SER A 469 -2.91 26.58 1.13
C SER A 469 -4.39 26.92 1.19
N ASP A 470 -4.81 27.85 0.33
CA ASP A 470 -6.17 28.40 0.29
C ASP A 470 -7.17 27.38 -0.23
N LEU A 471 -8.45 27.56 0.13
CA LEU A 471 -9.49 26.63 -0.28
C LEU A 471 -9.89 26.93 -1.73
N PRO A 472 -10.15 25.92 -2.59
CA PRO A 472 -10.41 26.17 -4.02
C PRO A 472 -11.57 27.15 -4.28
N GLY A 473 -12.61 27.10 -3.44
CA GLY A 473 -13.77 27.99 -3.52
C GLY A 473 -13.51 29.45 -3.10
N THR A 474 -12.34 29.78 -2.53
CA THR A 474 -11.90 31.18 -2.36
C THR A 474 -11.12 31.71 -3.57
N LEU A 475 -10.76 30.83 -4.51
CA LEU A 475 -10.06 31.15 -5.76
C LEU A 475 -11.02 31.09 -6.98
N TYR A 476 -12.01 30.19 -6.91
CA TYR A 476 -12.96 29.91 -7.97
C TYR A 476 -14.38 29.90 -7.40
N ASP A 477 -15.21 30.89 -7.74
CA ASP A 477 -16.59 30.98 -7.23
C ASP A 477 -17.52 29.90 -7.84
N ALA A 478 -18.79 29.88 -7.44
CA ALA A 478 -19.76 28.92 -7.97
C ALA A 478 -19.95 29.04 -9.50
N ASN A 479 -19.82 30.24 -10.08
CA ASN A 479 -19.88 30.42 -11.53
C ASN A 479 -18.61 29.93 -12.23
N GLN A 480 -17.44 30.07 -11.63
CA GLN A 480 -16.18 29.59 -12.17
C GLN A 480 -16.07 28.06 -12.09
N GLN A 481 -16.62 27.46 -11.02
CA GLN A 481 -16.83 26.02 -10.93
C GLN A 481 -17.74 25.53 -12.07
N CYS A 482 -18.91 26.16 -12.25
CA CYS A 482 -19.80 25.85 -13.36
C CYS A 482 -19.09 25.94 -14.73
N GLN A 483 -18.30 26.99 -14.99
CA GLN A 483 -17.54 27.14 -16.24
C GLN A 483 -16.60 25.97 -16.54
N PHE A 484 -15.79 25.55 -15.58
CA PHE A 484 -14.84 24.46 -15.79
C PHE A 484 -15.57 23.13 -16.05
N THR A 485 -16.67 22.90 -15.32
CA THR A 485 -17.46 21.67 -15.43
C THR A 485 -18.23 21.56 -16.75
N PHE A 486 -18.68 22.70 -17.29
CA PHE A 486 -19.78 22.74 -18.26
C PHE A 486 -19.56 23.70 -19.45
N GLY A 487 -18.35 24.22 -19.62
CA GLY A 487 -17.98 25.18 -20.67
C GLY A 487 -18.19 26.62 -20.24
N GLU A 488 -17.44 27.54 -20.86
CA GLU A 488 -17.36 28.97 -20.51
C GLU A 488 -18.70 29.64 -20.25
N GLU A 489 -19.72 29.24 -20.99
CA GLU A 489 -21.02 29.86 -20.87
C GLU A 489 -21.62 29.65 -19.45
N SER A 490 -21.44 28.47 -18.85
CA SER A 490 -22.10 28.03 -17.61
C SER A 490 -22.05 28.99 -16.41
N LYS A 491 -23.18 29.06 -15.68
CA LYS A 491 -23.38 29.87 -14.45
C LYS A 491 -24.14 29.09 -13.39
N HIS A 492 -24.04 29.50 -12.13
CA HIS A 492 -24.78 28.90 -11.01
C HIS A 492 -26.31 29.11 -11.12
N CYS A 493 -27.09 28.09 -10.71
CA CYS A 493 -28.56 28.11 -10.69
C CYS A 493 -29.11 28.60 -9.33
N PRO A 494 -29.76 29.78 -9.23
CA PRO A 494 -30.07 30.42 -7.93
C PRO A 494 -30.98 29.63 -6.99
N ASP A 495 -32.00 28.94 -7.52
CA ASP A 495 -33.12 28.42 -6.72
C ASP A 495 -33.00 26.93 -6.33
N ALA A 496 -31.85 26.30 -6.58
CA ALA A 496 -31.61 24.91 -6.19
C ALA A 496 -31.36 24.81 -4.66
N ALA A 497 -32.22 24.09 -3.95
CA ALA A 497 -32.22 23.95 -2.48
C ALA A 497 -31.08 23.09 -1.89
N SER A 498 -29.86 23.20 -2.45
CA SER A 498 -28.72 22.31 -2.23
C SER A 498 -27.38 23.08 -2.15
N THR A 499 -27.42 24.29 -1.56
CA THR A 499 -26.26 25.13 -1.32
C THR A 499 -25.14 24.34 -0.61
N CYS A 500 -23.92 24.42 -1.14
CA CYS A 500 -22.76 23.61 -0.78
C CYS A 500 -22.86 22.09 -1.07
N THR A 501 -24.03 21.46 -1.00
CA THR A 501 -24.18 20.00 -1.18
C THR A 501 -24.17 19.57 -2.65
N THR A 502 -24.68 20.41 -3.56
CA THR A 502 -24.75 20.09 -5.00
C THR A 502 -24.62 21.36 -5.83
N LEU A 503 -23.67 21.38 -6.76
CA LEU A 503 -23.49 22.48 -7.70
C LEU A 503 -24.47 22.30 -8.87
N TRP A 504 -25.52 23.13 -8.88
CA TRP A 504 -26.44 23.24 -10.01
C TRP A 504 -26.04 24.42 -10.87
N CYS A 505 -25.98 24.18 -12.18
CA CYS A 505 -25.61 25.19 -13.16
C CYS A 505 -26.69 25.31 -14.24
N THR A 506 -26.83 26.50 -14.79
CA THR A 506 -27.64 26.78 -15.97
C THR A 506 -27.06 26.08 -17.21
N GLY A 507 -27.94 25.65 -18.11
CA GLY A 507 -27.59 25.04 -19.39
C GLY A 507 -28.80 24.94 -20.32
N THR A 508 -28.59 24.39 -21.52
CA THR A 508 -29.63 24.32 -22.56
C THR A 508 -29.98 22.88 -22.91
N SER A 509 -31.25 22.52 -22.82
CA SER A 509 -31.78 21.23 -23.30
C SER A 509 -33.05 21.46 -24.11
N GLY A 510 -33.09 20.94 -25.35
CA GLY A 510 -34.18 21.19 -26.29
C GLY A 510 -34.41 22.67 -26.64
N GLY A 511 -33.43 23.54 -26.40
CA GLY A 511 -33.56 25.00 -26.53
C GLY A 511 -34.16 25.71 -25.30
N LEU A 512 -34.60 24.97 -24.28
CA LEU A 512 -35.01 25.57 -22.99
C LEU A 512 -33.81 25.72 -22.05
N LEU A 513 -33.83 26.79 -21.27
CA LEU A 513 -32.92 26.97 -20.15
C LEU A 513 -33.32 26.00 -19.02
N VAL A 514 -32.41 25.08 -18.68
CA VAL A 514 -32.56 24.10 -17.61
C VAL A 514 -31.46 24.29 -16.58
N CYS A 515 -31.67 23.81 -15.35
CA CYS A 515 -30.58 23.63 -14.40
C CYS A 515 -30.16 22.16 -14.38
N GLN A 516 -28.85 21.91 -14.49
CA GLN A 516 -28.25 20.59 -14.55
C GLN A 516 -27.02 20.50 -13.65
N THR A 517 -26.63 19.27 -13.31
CA THR A 517 -25.54 19.00 -12.35
C THR A 517 -24.86 17.68 -12.66
N LYS A 518 -23.58 17.56 -12.30
CA LYS A 518 -22.86 16.27 -12.21
C LYS A 518 -23.02 15.60 -10.83
N HIS A 519 -23.88 16.14 -9.95
CA HIS A 519 -24.07 15.75 -8.55
C HIS A 519 -22.92 16.11 -7.58
N PHE A 520 -21.86 16.79 -8.05
CA PHE A 520 -20.76 17.20 -7.18
C PHE A 520 -21.12 18.35 -6.23
N PRO A 521 -20.61 18.36 -4.97
CA PRO A 521 -20.78 19.48 -4.06
C PRO A 521 -19.92 20.68 -4.46
N TRP A 522 -20.24 21.86 -3.92
CA TRP A 522 -19.44 23.07 -4.17
C TRP A 522 -18.03 22.88 -3.59
N ALA A 523 -17.06 23.60 -4.15
CA ALA A 523 -15.70 23.61 -3.61
C ALA A 523 -15.69 24.18 -2.18
N ASP A 524 -14.87 23.60 -1.30
CA ASP A 524 -14.66 24.17 0.02
C ASP A 524 -14.06 25.59 -0.13
N GLY A 525 -14.51 26.53 0.69
CA GLY A 525 -14.22 27.97 0.58
C GLY A 525 -15.27 28.80 -0.16
N THR A 526 -16.14 28.18 -0.98
CA THR A 526 -17.10 28.93 -1.81
C THR A 526 -18.09 29.73 -0.95
N SER A 527 -18.35 30.99 -1.30
CA SER A 527 -19.29 31.83 -0.54
C SER A 527 -20.72 31.30 -0.68
N CYS A 528 -21.34 30.94 0.44
CA CYS A 528 -22.69 30.33 0.49
C CYS A 528 -23.74 31.23 1.18
N GLY A 529 -23.35 32.46 1.54
CA GLY A 529 -24.19 33.44 2.21
C GLY A 529 -23.34 34.53 2.86
N GLU A 530 -23.98 35.59 3.34
CA GLU A 530 -23.27 36.66 4.04
C GLU A 530 -22.51 36.11 5.26
N GLY A 531 -21.22 36.45 5.37
CA GLY A 531 -20.36 35.95 6.43
C GLY A 531 -20.07 34.44 6.43
N LYS A 532 -20.48 33.68 5.40
CA LYS A 532 -20.42 32.20 5.38
C LYS A 532 -19.69 31.63 4.17
N TRP A 533 -19.19 30.40 4.29
CA TRP A 533 -18.52 29.65 3.24
C TRP A 533 -18.83 28.15 3.30
N CYS A 534 -18.65 27.43 2.20
CA CYS A 534 -18.77 25.97 2.17
C CYS A 534 -17.55 25.31 2.82
N ASP A 535 -17.77 24.34 3.70
CA ASP A 535 -16.76 23.40 4.20
C ASP A 535 -17.40 22.01 4.32
N ASN A 536 -16.76 20.99 3.74
CA ASN A 536 -17.23 19.59 3.76
C ASN A 536 -18.70 19.44 3.32
N GLY A 537 -19.10 20.22 2.29
CA GLY A 537 -20.47 20.24 1.75
C GLY A 537 -21.49 21.01 2.60
N LYS A 538 -21.09 21.71 3.67
CA LYS A 538 -21.97 22.46 4.58
C LYS A 538 -21.65 23.96 4.58
N CYS A 539 -22.66 24.80 4.68
CA CYS A 539 -22.48 26.26 4.79
C CYS A 539 -22.20 26.66 6.26
N VAL A 540 -20.97 27.08 6.57
CA VAL A 540 -20.49 27.41 7.93
C VAL A 540 -20.01 28.87 8.03
N ASN A 541 -19.89 29.42 9.25
CA ASN A 541 -19.52 30.82 9.44
C ASN A 541 -18.01 31.06 9.27
N LYS A 542 -17.64 32.19 8.65
CA LYS A 542 -16.23 32.60 8.49
C LYS A 542 -15.53 32.91 9.81
N THR A 543 -16.27 33.16 10.90
CA THR A 543 -15.74 33.28 12.28
C THR A 543 -15.02 32.01 12.74
N ASP A 544 -15.49 30.86 12.28
CA ASP A 544 -15.07 29.56 12.77
C ASP A 544 -13.76 29.11 12.09
N LYS A 545 -13.28 29.88 11.09
CA LYS A 545 -12.04 29.66 10.33
C LYS A 545 -10.83 29.34 11.22
N LYS A 546 -10.68 29.98 12.38
CA LYS A 546 -9.58 29.70 13.33
C LYS A 546 -9.58 28.26 13.86
N HIS A 547 -10.75 27.61 13.94
CA HIS A 547 -10.86 26.19 14.29
C HIS A 547 -10.47 25.26 13.15
N PHE A 548 -10.74 25.65 11.89
CA PHE A 548 -10.42 24.87 10.69
C PHE A 548 -8.96 25.04 10.20
N ASP A 549 -8.36 26.21 10.41
CA ASP A 549 -6.98 26.52 10.02
C ASP A 549 -5.92 25.93 10.98
N THR A 550 -6.31 25.53 12.21
CA THR A 550 -5.36 25.07 13.24
C THR A 550 -5.09 23.55 13.09
N PRO A 551 -3.88 23.10 12.72
CA PRO A 551 -3.60 21.67 12.51
C PRO A 551 -3.60 20.87 13.82
N VAL A 552 -4.30 19.74 13.85
CA VAL A 552 -4.27 18.79 14.98
C VAL A 552 -3.45 17.58 14.58
N HIS A 553 -2.24 17.45 15.12
CA HIS A 553 -1.41 16.26 14.92
C HIS A 553 -2.02 15.06 15.65
N GLY A 554 -2.10 13.92 14.98
CA GLY A 554 -2.59 12.70 15.60
C GLY A 554 -1.59 12.09 16.57
N SER A 555 -2.10 11.36 17.55
CA SER A 555 -1.29 10.50 18.42
C SER A 555 -1.97 9.14 18.61
N TRP A 556 -1.15 8.14 18.92
CA TRP A 556 -1.55 6.75 18.94
C TRP A 556 -2.48 6.40 20.10
N GLY A 557 -3.53 5.65 19.79
CA GLY A 557 -4.39 5.02 20.79
C GLY A 557 -3.72 3.91 21.61
N PRO A 558 -4.49 3.32 22.55
CA PRO A 558 -4.10 2.09 23.22
C PRO A 558 -3.96 0.94 22.23
N TRP A 559 -3.24 -0.12 22.64
CA TRP A 559 -3.22 -1.37 21.88
C TRP A 559 -4.53 -2.13 22.10
N GLY A 560 -5.17 -2.54 21.01
CA GLY A 560 -6.37 -3.38 21.04
C GLY A 560 -6.09 -4.79 21.58
N PRO A 561 -7.12 -5.64 21.68
CA PRO A 561 -6.94 -7.04 22.04
C PRO A 561 -5.97 -7.76 21.08
N TRP A 562 -5.45 -8.89 21.54
CA TRP A 562 -4.77 -9.83 20.64
C TRP A 562 -5.84 -10.62 19.89
N GLY A 563 -5.80 -10.58 18.56
CA GLY A 563 -6.65 -11.42 17.71
C GLY A 563 -6.25 -12.90 17.76
N ASP A 564 -6.86 -13.72 16.92
CA ASP A 564 -6.64 -15.17 16.94
C ASP A 564 -5.19 -15.60 16.62
N CYS A 565 -4.83 -16.78 17.10
CA CYS A 565 -3.53 -17.39 16.83
C CYS A 565 -3.56 -18.06 15.45
N SER A 566 -2.59 -17.76 14.58
CA SER A 566 -2.50 -18.31 13.22
C SER A 566 -2.38 -19.83 13.12
N ARG A 567 -2.11 -20.53 14.25
CA ARG A 567 -1.94 -21.98 14.33
C ARG A 567 -2.47 -22.49 15.68
N THR A 568 -3.05 -23.69 15.71
CA THR A 568 -3.57 -24.32 16.94
C THR A 568 -2.49 -24.95 17.82
N CYS A 569 -1.28 -25.13 17.30
CA CYS A 569 -0.13 -25.72 18.00
C CYS A 569 1.19 -25.41 17.25
N GLY A 570 2.33 -25.77 17.85
CA GLY A 570 3.63 -25.82 17.18
C GLY A 570 4.28 -24.47 16.90
N GLY A 571 3.78 -23.39 17.50
CA GLY A 571 4.23 -22.01 17.34
C GLY A 571 3.46 -21.25 16.26
N GLY A 572 2.33 -20.66 16.63
CA GLY A 572 1.59 -19.68 15.81
C GLY A 572 1.98 -18.23 16.14
N VAL A 573 1.30 -17.29 15.48
CA VAL A 573 1.44 -15.83 15.68
C VAL A 573 0.08 -15.20 15.97
N GLN A 574 0.03 -14.34 16.98
CA GLN A 574 -1.10 -13.42 17.24
C GLN A 574 -0.69 -11.99 16.89
N TYR A 575 -1.65 -11.18 16.46
CA TYR A 575 -1.49 -9.77 16.18
C TYR A 575 -2.34 -8.89 17.11
N THR A 576 -1.86 -7.70 17.42
CA THR A 576 -2.63 -6.59 18.01
C THR A 576 -2.30 -5.31 17.25
N MET A 577 -3.32 -4.47 17.03
CA MET A 577 -3.22 -3.20 16.31
C MET A 577 -3.59 -2.02 17.23
N ARG A 578 -3.32 -0.81 16.76
CA ARG A 578 -3.81 0.43 17.37
C ARG A 578 -4.02 1.49 16.30
N GLU A 579 -5.00 2.35 16.53
CA GLU A 579 -5.37 3.41 15.62
C GLU A 579 -4.69 4.74 15.96
N CYS A 580 -4.80 5.70 15.05
CA CYS A 580 -4.32 7.07 15.22
C CYS A 580 -5.49 7.97 15.66
N ASP A 581 -5.95 7.78 16.89
CA ASP A 581 -7.24 8.27 17.41
C ASP A 581 -7.14 9.11 18.70
N ASN A 582 -5.94 9.22 19.30
CA ASN A 582 -5.72 9.85 20.60
C ASN A 582 -4.67 10.99 20.54
N PRO A 583 -5.00 12.14 19.91
CA PRO A 583 -6.24 12.43 19.19
C PRO A 583 -6.19 11.96 17.72
N VAL A 584 -7.34 11.99 17.05
CA VAL A 584 -7.45 11.84 15.59
C VAL A 584 -6.81 13.05 14.88
N PRO A 585 -5.99 12.87 13.82
CA PRO A 585 -5.49 13.97 12.99
C PRO A 585 -6.62 14.80 12.39
N LYS A 586 -6.50 16.13 12.40
CA LYS A 586 -7.44 17.06 11.73
C LYS A 586 -6.71 18.24 11.08
N ASN A 587 -7.39 18.92 10.16
CA ASN A 587 -6.96 20.22 9.62
C ASN A 587 -5.55 20.20 9.01
N GLY A 588 -5.26 19.18 8.19
CA GLY A 588 -3.93 18.98 7.59
C GLY A 588 -2.82 18.59 8.58
N GLY A 589 -3.17 18.29 9.84
CA GLY A 589 -2.25 17.78 10.85
C GLY A 589 -1.65 16.42 10.48
N LYS A 590 -0.48 16.13 11.07
CA LYS A 590 0.29 14.92 10.75
C LYS A 590 -0.41 13.65 11.24
N TYR A 591 -0.39 12.61 10.41
CA TYR A 591 -0.76 11.25 10.81
C TYR A 591 0.29 10.66 11.77
N CYS A 592 -0.08 9.62 12.53
CA CYS A 592 0.78 9.03 13.54
C CYS A 592 1.94 8.23 12.91
N GLU A 593 3.17 8.50 13.35
CA GLU A 593 4.37 7.75 12.96
C GLU A 593 4.77 6.71 14.02
N GLY A 594 5.30 5.55 13.62
CA GLY A 594 5.73 4.47 14.51
C GLY A 594 4.94 3.17 14.36
N LYS A 595 5.18 2.20 15.26
CA LYS A 595 4.57 0.86 15.17
C LYS A 595 3.03 0.94 15.28
N ARG A 596 2.32 0.43 14.27
CA ARG A 596 0.85 0.27 14.24
C ARG A 596 0.37 -1.15 14.55
N VAL A 597 1.19 -2.17 14.23
CA VAL A 597 0.93 -3.56 14.63
C VAL A 597 2.04 -4.06 15.57
N ARG A 598 1.69 -4.93 16.51
CA ARG A 598 2.61 -5.82 17.23
C ARG A 598 2.18 -7.26 17.00
N TYR A 599 3.16 -8.16 16.98
CA TYR A 599 2.95 -9.60 16.94
C TYR A 599 3.60 -10.28 18.16
N ARG A 600 3.09 -11.45 18.52
CA ARG A 600 3.70 -12.36 19.52
C ARG A 600 3.51 -13.81 19.10
N SER A 601 4.35 -14.70 19.61
CA SER A 601 4.09 -16.14 19.52
C SER A 601 2.91 -16.55 20.41
N CYS A 602 2.21 -17.58 19.96
CA CYS A 602 1.09 -18.23 20.65
C CYS A 602 1.16 -19.74 20.34
N ASN A 603 0.43 -20.56 21.12
CA ASN A 603 0.26 -21.99 20.90
C ASN A 603 1.60 -22.69 20.56
N ILE A 604 2.54 -22.61 21.51
CA ILE A 604 3.98 -22.93 21.30
C ILE A 604 4.32 -24.39 21.62
N GLU A 605 3.44 -25.10 22.32
CA GLU A 605 3.47 -26.53 22.57
C GLU A 605 3.61 -27.37 21.29
N ASP A 606 4.09 -28.61 21.42
CA ASP A 606 4.24 -29.49 20.26
C ASP A 606 2.86 -29.92 19.72
N CYS A 607 2.72 -29.91 18.40
CA CYS A 607 1.58 -30.53 17.73
C CYS A 607 1.58 -32.05 17.94
N PRO A 608 0.41 -32.71 17.92
CA PRO A 608 0.32 -34.17 17.79
C PRO A 608 1.12 -34.67 16.58
N ASP A 609 1.65 -35.89 16.65
CA ASP A 609 2.53 -36.44 15.60
C ASP A 609 1.73 -36.84 14.35
N ASN A 610 1.50 -35.86 13.45
CA ASN A 610 0.65 -35.98 12.27
C ASN A 610 1.35 -36.79 11.16
N ASN A 611 1.48 -38.11 11.37
CA ASN A 611 2.23 -39.04 10.51
C ASN A 611 3.68 -38.59 10.22
N GLY A 612 4.27 -37.78 11.10
CA GLY A 612 5.58 -37.18 10.90
C GLY A 612 5.67 -36.17 9.74
N LYS A 613 4.59 -35.48 9.38
CA LYS A 613 4.65 -34.35 8.42
C LYS A 613 5.00 -33.04 9.10
N THR A 614 5.57 -32.09 8.35
CA THR A 614 5.76 -30.71 8.78
C THR A 614 4.60 -29.83 8.31
N PHE A 615 4.29 -28.78 9.09
CA PHE A 615 3.22 -27.82 8.77
C PHE A 615 3.36 -27.13 7.40
N ARG A 616 4.55 -27.17 6.77
CA ARG A 616 4.76 -26.65 5.40
C ARG A 616 4.50 -27.71 4.33
N GLU A 617 4.73 -28.99 4.63
CA GLU A 617 4.30 -30.10 3.77
C GLU A 617 2.78 -30.15 3.70
N GLU A 618 2.09 -30.03 4.84
CA GLU A 618 0.62 -29.91 4.91
C GLU A 618 0.08 -28.75 4.03
N GLN A 619 0.75 -27.59 4.04
CA GLN A 619 0.40 -26.45 3.19
C GLN A 619 0.63 -26.71 1.69
N CYS A 620 1.66 -27.48 1.30
CA CYS A 620 1.83 -27.88 -0.10
C CYS A 620 0.80 -28.95 -0.51
N GLU A 621 0.55 -29.94 0.35
CA GLU A 621 -0.37 -31.05 0.08
C GLU A 621 -1.83 -30.62 -0.08
N ALA A 622 -2.23 -29.52 0.57
CA ALA A 622 -3.54 -28.90 0.37
C ALA A 622 -3.82 -28.50 -1.10
N HIS A 623 -2.78 -28.34 -1.93
CA HIS A 623 -2.89 -28.05 -3.37
C HIS A 623 -2.75 -29.30 -4.27
N ASN A 624 -2.57 -30.50 -3.71
CA ASN A 624 -2.51 -31.75 -4.50
C ASN A 624 -3.83 -31.98 -5.26
N GLU A 625 -4.97 -31.67 -4.65
CA GLU A 625 -6.31 -31.81 -5.25
C GLU A 625 -6.49 -30.89 -6.47
N PHE A 626 -5.97 -29.66 -6.39
CA PHE A 626 -6.06 -28.65 -7.45
C PHE A 626 -5.40 -29.13 -8.76
N SER A 627 -4.36 -29.96 -8.66
CA SER A 627 -3.68 -30.55 -9.83
C SER A 627 -4.58 -31.46 -10.68
N LYS A 628 -5.61 -32.08 -10.09
CA LYS A 628 -6.57 -32.94 -10.80
C LYS A 628 -7.51 -32.15 -11.71
N ALA A 629 -7.77 -30.87 -11.39
CA ALA A 629 -8.72 -30.04 -12.12
C ALA A 629 -8.10 -29.41 -13.38
N SER A 630 -6.88 -28.88 -13.28
CA SER A 630 -6.25 -28.11 -14.37
C SER A 630 -5.57 -28.93 -15.46
N PHE A 631 -5.30 -30.22 -15.22
CA PHE A 631 -4.51 -31.08 -16.14
C PHE A 631 -5.27 -32.30 -16.69
N GLY A 632 -6.57 -32.43 -16.39
CA GLY A 632 -7.37 -33.59 -16.79
C GLY A 632 -6.90 -34.90 -16.15
N SER A 633 -7.14 -36.03 -16.83
CA SER A 633 -6.95 -37.39 -16.31
C SER A 633 -5.50 -37.86 -16.11
N GLY A 634 -4.57 -36.95 -15.80
CA GLY A 634 -3.20 -37.28 -15.40
C GLY A 634 -3.10 -37.78 -13.95
N PRO A 635 -1.97 -38.39 -13.56
CA PRO A 635 -1.71 -38.73 -12.16
C PRO A 635 -1.61 -37.45 -11.32
N ALA A 636 -2.25 -37.44 -10.14
CA ALA A 636 -2.25 -36.29 -9.24
C ALA A 636 -0.83 -35.90 -8.81
N VAL A 637 -0.52 -34.60 -8.84
CA VAL A 637 0.80 -34.08 -8.50
C VAL A 637 0.95 -34.03 -6.98
N GLU A 638 1.92 -34.78 -6.46
CA GLU A 638 2.31 -34.70 -5.04
C GLU A 638 3.32 -33.56 -4.84
N TRP A 639 2.87 -32.49 -4.17
CA TRP A 639 3.67 -31.30 -3.89
C TRP A 639 4.44 -31.42 -2.58
N MET A 640 5.75 -31.17 -2.62
CA MET A 640 6.63 -31.12 -1.43
C MET A 640 7.28 -29.72 -1.31
N PRO A 641 7.59 -29.20 -0.11
CA PRO A 641 8.19 -27.86 0.00
C PRO A 641 9.60 -27.77 -0.59
N LYS A 642 9.87 -26.67 -1.28
CA LYS A 642 11.20 -26.35 -1.80
C LYS A 642 11.90 -25.33 -0.89
N TYR A 643 13.12 -25.63 -0.45
CA TYR A 643 14.00 -24.65 0.20
C TYR A 643 15.35 -24.50 -0.51
N ALA A 644 15.89 -25.57 -1.11
CA ALA A 644 17.06 -25.55 -1.97
C ALA A 644 16.84 -24.63 -3.19
N GLY A 645 17.79 -23.71 -3.42
CA GLY A 645 17.69 -22.66 -4.44
C GLY A 645 16.79 -21.47 -4.09
N VAL A 646 16.04 -21.49 -2.97
CA VAL A 646 15.11 -20.40 -2.62
C VAL A 646 15.85 -19.21 -2.01
N SER A 647 15.68 -18.03 -2.61
CA SER A 647 16.26 -16.77 -2.15
C SER A 647 15.87 -16.46 -0.70
N PRO A 648 16.75 -15.84 0.11
CA PRO A 648 16.43 -15.47 1.49
C PRO A 648 15.21 -14.54 1.64
N LYS A 649 14.84 -13.78 0.60
CA LYS A 649 13.63 -12.94 0.58
C LYS A 649 12.36 -13.79 0.41
N ASP A 650 12.44 -14.86 -0.36
CA ASP A 650 11.30 -15.68 -0.80
C ASP A 650 11.00 -16.87 0.12
N ARG A 651 11.82 -17.08 1.17
CA ARG A 651 11.70 -18.20 2.14
C ARG A 651 10.36 -18.30 2.88
N CYS A 652 9.50 -17.29 2.78
CA CYS A 652 8.16 -17.30 3.36
C CYS A 652 7.03 -17.21 2.32
N LYS A 653 7.33 -17.38 1.03
CA LYS A 653 6.34 -17.76 -0.01
C LYS A 653 6.09 -19.28 0.05
N LEU A 654 4.92 -19.75 -0.34
CA LEU A 654 4.64 -21.19 -0.43
C LEU A 654 5.18 -21.74 -1.75
N ILE A 655 6.48 -22.05 -1.78
CA ILE A 655 7.15 -22.64 -2.95
C ILE A 655 7.17 -24.16 -2.79
N CYS A 656 6.53 -24.86 -3.72
CA CYS A 656 6.40 -26.31 -3.71
C CYS A 656 6.96 -26.91 -5.01
N GLN A 657 7.57 -28.09 -4.90
CA GLN A 657 8.20 -28.85 -5.97
C GLN A 657 7.45 -30.16 -6.16
N ALA A 658 7.17 -30.52 -7.42
CA ALA A 658 6.49 -31.76 -7.76
C ALA A 658 7.43 -32.97 -7.59
N LYS A 659 6.95 -33.99 -6.87
CA LYS A 659 7.69 -35.24 -6.62
C LYS A 659 7.98 -36.00 -7.92
N GLY A 660 9.16 -36.61 -8.01
CA GLY A 660 9.63 -37.37 -9.19
C GLY A 660 10.07 -36.53 -10.39
N ILE A 661 9.33 -35.47 -10.72
CA ILE A 661 9.51 -34.65 -11.95
C ILE A 661 10.21 -33.30 -11.71
N GLY A 662 10.30 -32.83 -10.46
CA GLY A 662 11.27 -31.83 -10.03
C GLY A 662 11.00 -30.36 -10.44
N TYR A 663 10.00 -30.07 -11.28
CA TYR A 663 9.54 -28.69 -11.50
C TYR A 663 8.93 -28.10 -10.22
N PHE A 664 8.88 -26.77 -10.10
CA PHE A 664 8.39 -26.09 -8.90
C PHE A 664 7.59 -24.83 -9.23
N PHE A 665 6.65 -24.50 -8.35
CA PHE A 665 5.74 -23.36 -8.48
C PHE A 665 5.64 -22.60 -7.15
N VAL A 666 5.21 -21.34 -7.23
CA VAL A 666 4.82 -20.54 -6.06
C VAL A 666 3.30 -20.65 -5.91
N LEU A 667 2.83 -21.52 -5.02
CA LEU A 667 1.40 -21.82 -4.87
C LEU A 667 0.64 -20.77 -4.06
N GLN A 668 1.32 -20.05 -3.16
CA GLN A 668 0.78 -18.86 -2.47
C GLN A 668 1.86 -17.81 -2.20
N PRO A 669 1.51 -16.50 -2.20
CA PRO A 669 2.45 -15.40 -1.97
C PRO A 669 2.98 -15.33 -0.54
N LYS A 670 2.33 -15.99 0.43
CA LYS A 670 2.87 -16.21 1.79
C LYS A 670 2.47 -17.60 2.30
N VAL A 671 3.30 -18.18 3.16
CA VAL A 671 2.91 -19.29 4.04
C VAL A 671 2.13 -18.75 5.24
N VAL A 672 1.38 -19.62 5.92
CA VAL A 672 0.68 -19.30 7.18
C VAL A 672 1.70 -18.88 8.25
N ASP A 673 1.38 -17.82 9.00
CA ASP A 673 2.29 -17.25 9.99
C ASP A 673 2.62 -18.25 11.11
N GLY A 674 3.87 -18.23 11.58
CA GLY A 674 4.43 -19.23 12.49
C GLY A 674 5.07 -20.44 11.79
N THR A 675 4.86 -20.62 10.48
CA THR A 675 5.59 -21.64 9.69
C THR A 675 7.11 -21.37 9.73
N PRO A 676 7.98 -22.36 10.01
CA PRO A 676 9.43 -22.18 9.96
C PRO A 676 9.94 -21.76 8.58
N CYS A 677 10.88 -20.82 8.51
CA CYS A 677 11.41 -20.32 7.24
C CYS A 677 12.24 -21.36 6.46
N SER A 678 12.86 -22.30 7.17
CA SER A 678 13.73 -23.36 6.64
C SER A 678 13.92 -24.44 7.72
N PRO A 679 14.09 -25.74 7.39
CA PRO A 679 14.18 -26.82 8.39
C PRO A 679 15.38 -26.70 9.34
N ASP A 680 16.42 -25.96 8.95
CA ASP A 680 17.64 -25.68 9.73
C ASP A 680 17.58 -24.38 10.54
N SER A 681 16.41 -23.75 10.67
CA SER A 681 16.24 -22.41 11.27
C SER A 681 15.09 -22.34 12.28
N THR A 682 15.36 -21.81 13.48
CA THR A 682 14.32 -21.46 14.47
C THR A 682 13.50 -20.22 14.10
N SER A 683 13.93 -19.46 13.09
CA SER A 683 13.19 -18.31 12.55
C SER A 683 11.87 -18.76 11.89
N VAL A 684 10.80 -18.00 12.11
CA VAL A 684 9.44 -18.26 11.63
C VAL A 684 8.95 -17.17 10.67
N CYS A 685 7.99 -17.50 9.83
CA CYS A 685 7.36 -16.57 8.90
C CYS A 685 6.30 -15.70 9.60
N VAL A 686 6.31 -14.41 9.30
CA VAL A 686 5.37 -13.38 9.81
C VAL A 686 5.09 -12.40 8.66
N GLN A 687 3.86 -12.39 8.14
CA GLN A 687 3.43 -11.71 6.91
C GLN A 687 4.45 -11.82 5.77
N GLY A 688 4.77 -13.06 5.37
CA GLY A 688 5.70 -13.31 4.25
C GLY A 688 7.16 -12.93 4.52
N GLN A 689 7.55 -12.52 5.74
CA GLN A 689 8.94 -12.27 6.13
C GLN A 689 9.47 -13.29 7.14
N CYS A 690 10.75 -13.64 7.03
CA CYS A 690 11.42 -14.50 7.99
C CYS A 690 11.90 -13.72 9.22
N VAL A 691 11.22 -13.88 10.36
CA VAL A 691 11.51 -13.21 11.64
C VAL A 691 12.19 -14.18 12.59
N LYS A 692 13.18 -13.69 13.36
CA LYS A 692 13.94 -14.52 14.30
C LYS A 692 13.07 -14.92 15.49
N ALA A 693 13.00 -16.22 15.76
CA ALA A 693 12.49 -16.78 17.00
C ALA A 693 13.53 -17.73 17.62
N GLY A 694 13.39 -17.97 18.91
CA GLY A 694 14.21 -18.94 19.63
C GLY A 694 13.79 -20.38 19.35
N CYS A 695 14.59 -21.33 19.83
CA CYS A 695 14.22 -22.75 19.81
C CYS A 695 12.99 -23.11 20.65
N ASP A 696 12.52 -22.17 21.47
CA ASP A 696 11.30 -22.20 22.26
C ASP A 696 10.09 -21.64 21.50
N ARG A 697 10.21 -21.43 20.18
CA ARG A 697 9.19 -20.86 19.26
C ARG A 697 8.75 -19.44 19.61
N ILE A 698 9.39 -18.79 20.58
CA ILE A 698 9.10 -17.41 20.98
C ILE A 698 9.86 -16.44 20.06
N ILE A 699 9.13 -15.56 19.37
CA ILE A 699 9.70 -14.50 18.53
C ILE A 699 10.57 -13.56 19.38
N ASP A 700 11.70 -13.11 18.81
CA ASP A 700 12.78 -12.37 19.48
C ASP A 700 13.46 -13.08 20.68
N SER A 701 13.08 -14.33 21.00
CA SER A 701 13.82 -15.15 21.98
C SER A 701 15.24 -15.43 21.50
N LYS A 702 16.19 -15.37 22.44
CA LYS A 702 17.62 -15.61 22.20
C LYS A 702 18.02 -17.06 22.44
N LYS A 703 17.12 -17.94 22.89
CA LYS A 703 17.41 -19.36 23.11
C LYS A 703 17.72 -20.06 21.79
N LYS A 704 18.74 -20.93 21.81
CA LYS A 704 19.14 -21.76 20.66
C LYS A 704 19.15 -23.23 21.07
N PHE A 705 19.00 -24.12 20.10
CA PHE A 705 19.34 -25.53 20.31
C PHE A 705 20.83 -25.67 20.61
N ASP A 706 21.16 -26.50 21.58
CA ASP A 706 22.54 -26.90 21.83
C ASP A 706 23.01 -27.97 20.83
N LYS A 707 24.27 -28.40 20.96
CA LYS A 707 24.84 -29.47 20.12
C LYS A 707 24.15 -30.83 20.29
N CYS A 708 23.28 -30.99 21.28
CA CYS A 708 22.49 -32.20 21.54
C CYS A 708 21.06 -32.09 20.97
N GLY A 709 20.64 -30.92 20.48
CA GLY A 709 19.26 -30.66 20.04
C GLY A 709 18.32 -30.22 21.16
N ILE A 710 18.83 -29.84 22.34
CA ILE A 710 18.01 -29.36 23.46
C ILE A 710 17.93 -27.84 23.44
N CYS A 711 16.72 -27.29 23.49
CA CYS A 711 16.52 -25.84 23.51
C CYS A 711 17.04 -25.21 24.80
N GLY A 712 17.96 -24.25 24.70
CA GLY A 712 18.61 -23.63 25.86
C GLY A 712 19.55 -24.57 26.63
N GLY A 713 19.88 -25.74 26.08
CA GLY A 713 20.78 -26.70 26.70
C GLY A 713 22.24 -26.22 26.76
N ASN A 714 23.05 -26.90 27.58
CA ASN A 714 24.48 -26.63 27.74
C ASN A 714 25.39 -27.63 26.99
N GLY A 715 24.81 -28.56 26.22
CA GLY A 715 25.55 -29.60 25.50
C GLY A 715 26.15 -30.70 26.39
N SER A 716 25.68 -30.89 27.62
CA SER A 716 26.19 -31.92 28.54
C SER A 716 25.53 -33.31 28.36
N THR A 717 24.33 -33.35 27.78
CA THR A 717 23.44 -34.53 27.73
C THR A 717 23.76 -35.51 26.61
N CYS A 718 24.61 -35.14 25.66
CA CYS A 718 25.04 -35.96 24.53
C CYS A 718 26.57 -36.14 24.50
N LYS A 719 27.03 -37.15 23.75
CA LYS A 719 28.43 -37.29 23.34
C LYS A 719 28.56 -37.10 21.83
N LYS A 720 29.65 -36.46 21.39
CA LYS A 720 30.00 -36.36 19.97
C LYS A 720 30.53 -37.71 19.51
N ILE A 721 30.03 -38.20 18.37
CA ILE A 721 30.64 -39.27 17.59
C ILE A 721 31.27 -38.63 16.35
N SER A 722 32.44 -39.12 15.95
CA SER A 722 33.13 -38.66 14.75
C SER A 722 34.09 -39.71 14.23
N GLY A 723 34.14 -39.87 12.91
CA GLY A 723 35.06 -40.78 12.24
C GLY A 723 35.45 -40.28 10.85
N SER A 724 36.35 -41.01 10.22
CA SER A 724 36.80 -40.74 8.85
C SER A 724 37.09 -42.04 8.11
N VAL A 725 36.69 -42.10 6.84
CA VAL A 725 36.93 -43.24 5.95
C VAL A 725 37.84 -42.79 4.81
N THR A 726 38.93 -43.54 4.61
CA THR A 726 40.01 -43.27 3.65
C THR A 726 40.19 -44.38 2.60
N SER A 727 39.40 -45.43 2.70
CA SER A 727 39.43 -46.63 1.86
C SER A 727 38.04 -47.24 1.81
N ALA A 728 37.59 -47.67 0.63
CA ALA A 728 36.30 -48.34 0.45
C ALA A 728 36.43 -49.50 -0.55
N LYS A 729 35.49 -50.45 -0.49
CA LYS A 729 35.33 -51.46 -1.55
C LYS A 729 34.64 -50.84 -2.78
N PRO A 730 34.84 -51.38 -4.00
CA PRO A 730 34.02 -51.02 -5.16
C PRO A 730 32.52 -51.24 -4.91
N GLY A 731 31.68 -50.44 -5.54
CA GLY A 731 30.22 -50.44 -5.30
C GLY A 731 29.86 -49.69 -4.02
N TYR A 732 28.73 -50.06 -3.40
CA TYR A 732 28.25 -49.46 -2.15
C TYR A 732 28.98 -50.01 -0.92
N HIS A 733 29.48 -49.12 -0.07
CA HIS A 733 30.21 -49.46 1.14
C HIS A 733 29.73 -48.64 2.35
N ASP A 734 29.33 -49.32 3.42
CA ASP A 734 28.81 -48.72 4.65
C ASP A 734 29.89 -47.91 5.40
N ILE A 735 29.59 -46.64 5.69
CA ILE A 735 30.47 -45.72 6.42
C ILE A 735 30.12 -45.73 7.90
N VAL A 736 28.83 -45.56 8.21
CA VAL A 736 28.27 -45.49 9.57
C VAL A 736 26.75 -45.58 9.55
N THR A 737 26.17 -46.37 10.46
CA THR A 737 24.74 -46.28 10.80
C THR A 737 24.56 -45.27 11.93
N ILE A 738 23.87 -44.17 11.62
CA ILE A 738 23.55 -43.11 12.57
C ILE A 738 22.23 -43.48 13.28
N PRO A 739 22.20 -43.60 14.62
CA PRO A 739 21.04 -44.11 15.34
C PRO A 739 19.91 -43.08 15.48
N ALA A 740 18.69 -43.57 15.73
CA ALA A 740 17.56 -42.75 16.13
C ALA A 740 17.92 -41.84 17.33
N GLY A 741 17.36 -40.63 17.35
CA GLY A 741 17.66 -39.58 18.32
C GLY A 741 19.02 -38.89 18.16
N ALA A 742 19.81 -39.21 17.11
CA ALA A 742 21.03 -38.48 16.81
C ALA A 742 20.74 -37.09 16.21
N THR A 743 21.54 -36.09 16.59
CA THR A 743 21.39 -34.67 16.19
C THR A 743 22.68 -34.08 15.63
N ASN A 744 22.57 -32.93 14.95
CA ASN A 744 23.69 -32.19 14.34
C ASN A 744 24.60 -33.10 13.49
N ILE A 745 23.96 -33.83 12.57
CA ILE A 745 24.59 -34.75 11.63
C ILE A 745 25.25 -33.95 10.52
N GLU A 746 26.52 -34.22 10.28
CA GLU A 746 27.28 -33.69 9.15
C GLU A 746 28.19 -34.78 8.59
N VAL A 747 28.01 -35.11 7.31
CA VAL A 747 28.90 -35.98 6.53
C VAL A 747 29.50 -35.15 5.40
N LYS A 748 30.81 -35.23 5.22
CA LYS A 748 31.59 -34.48 4.24
C LYS A 748 32.49 -35.41 3.45
N GLN A 749 32.31 -35.44 2.12
CA GLN A 749 33.24 -36.07 1.18
C GLN A 749 33.98 -34.98 0.39
N ARG A 750 35.31 -35.07 0.32
CA ARG A 750 36.14 -34.06 -0.35
C ARG A 750 36.90 -34.66 -1.54
N THR A 751 36.66 -34.13 -2.74
CA THR A 751 37.46 -34.44 -3.94
C THR A 751 38.89 -33.93 -3.80
N GLN A 752 39.85 -34.56 -4.49
CA GLN A 752 41.24 -34.14 -4.45
C GLN A 752 41.46 -32.94 -5.39
N ARG A 753 42.12 -31.87 -4.90
CA ARG A 753 42.50 -30.71 -5.72
C ARG A 753 43.19 -31.19 -7.01
N GLY A 754 42.69 -30.76 -8.16
CA GLY A 754 43.22 -31.10 -9.48
C GLY A 754 42.57 -32.32 -10.17
N SER A 755 41.72 -33.10 -9.50
CA SER A 755 41.06 -34.26 -10.10
C SER A 755 39.58 -34.00 -10.40
N ARG A 756 39.13 -34.26 -11.64
CA ARG A 756 37.70 -34.39 -11.96
C ARG A 756 37.19 -35.74 -11.43
N ASN A 757 36.58 -35.68 -10.25
CA ASN A 757 35.87 -36.75 -9.54
C ASN A 757 36.74 -37.96 -9.13
N ASN A 758 36.88 -38.17 -7.81
CA ASN A 758 37.56 -39.34 -7.21
C ASN A 758 36.75 -40.66 -7.32
N GLY A 759 35.77 -40.76 -8.23
CA GLY A 759 34.88 -41.93 -8.39
C GLY A 759 34.01 -42.28 -7.17
N SER A 760 34.09 -41.49 -6.09
CA SER A 760 33.41 -41.73 -4.81
C SER A 760 32.24 -40.76 -4.65
N PHE A 761 31.07 -41.25 -4.22
CA PHE A 761 29.84 -40.46 -4.03
C PHE A 761 29.09 -40.89 -2.76
N LEU A 762 28.43 -39.98 -2.05
CA LEU A 762 27.69 -40.31 -0.82
C LEU A 762 26.29 -40.84 -1.16
N ALA A 763 25.82 -41.84 -0.41
CA ALA A 763 24.46 -42.39 -0.49
C ALA A 763 23.87 -42.58 0.91
N ILE A 764 22.54 -42.68 1.00
CA ILE A 764 21.82 -42.92 2.27
C ILE A 764 20.80 -44.04 2.08
N LYS A 765 20.89 -45.04 2.96
CA LYS A 765 20.02 -46.21 3.04
C LYS A 765 19.22 -46.18 4.34
N ALA A 766 17.91 -46.41 4.24
CA ALA A 766 16.97 -46.45 5.34
C ALA A 766 17.00 -47.79 6.11
N ALA A 767 16.32 -47.84 7.25
CA ALA A 767 16.25 -49.03 8.10
C ALA A 767 15.52 -50.22 7.45
N ASP A 768 14.57 -49.96 6.56
CA ASP A 768 13.88 -50.95 5.72
C ASP A 768 14.73 -51.47 4.54
N GLY A 769 15.90 -50.89 4.33
CA GLY A 769 16.81 -51.23 3.25
C GLY A 769 16.62 -50.45 1.94
N THR A 770 15.64 -49.56 1.86
CA THR A 770 15.43 -48.67 0.70
C THR A 770 16.50 -47.57 0.64
N TYR A 771 16.76 -47.03 -0.56
CA TYR A 771 17.64 -45.86 -0.73
C TYR A 771 16.84 -44.56 -0.72
N ILE A 772 17.26 -43.61 0.11
CA ILE A 772 16.67 -42.25 0.16
C ILE A 772 17.58 -41.19 -0.48
N LEU A 773 18.81 -41.57 -0.85
CA LEU A 773 19.73 -40.77 -1.66
C LEU A 773 20.70 -41.69 -2.42
N ASN A 774 20.87 -41.43 -3.72
CA ASN A 774 21.87 -42.06 -4.60
C ASN A 774 21.86 -43.60 -4.56
N GLY A 775 20.67 -44.19 -4.67
CA GLY A 775 20.47 -45.63 -4.84
C GLY A 775 20.62 -46.10 -6.29
N ASP A 776 20.65 -47.41 -6.49
CA ASP A 776 20.57 -48.07 -7.80
C ASP A 776 21.58 -47.54 -8.86
N PHE A 777 22.78 -47.17 -8.39
CA PHE A 777 23.87 -46.55 -9.15
C PHE A 777 23.53 -45.17 -9.77
N THR A 778 22.41 -44.56 -9.37
CA THR A 778 22.02 -43.19 -9.75
C THR A 778 22.65 -42.13 -8.84
N LEU A 779 22.78 -40.89 -9.33
CA LEU A 779 23.43 -39.79 -8.61
C LEU A 779 22.66 -38.45 -8.78
N SER A 780 22.16 -37.89 -7.69
CA SER A 780 21.69 -36.49 -7.65
C SER A 780 22.87 -35.54 -7.80
N THR A 781 22.90 -34.77 -8.89
CA THR A 781 24.02 -33.86 -9.22
C THR A 781 23.91 -32.49 -8.54
N LEU A 782 22.71 -32.04 -8.16
CA LEU A 782 22.39 -30.70 -7.65
C LEU A 782 22.11 -30.67 -6.13
N GLU A 783 22.12 -29.48 -5.50
CA GLU A 783 21.68 -29.34 -4.09
C GLU A 783 20.18 -29.68 -3.96
N GLN A 784 19.85 -30.58 -3.03
CA GLN A 784 18.52 -31.13 -2.83
C GLN A 784 18.18 -31.21 -1.33
N ASP A 785 16.93 -30.90 -1.00
CA ASP A 785 16.32 -31.24 0.28
C ASP A 785 15.67 -32.62 0.20
N ILE A 786 15.97 -33.50 1.15
CA ILE A 786 15.44 -34.86 1.24
C ILE A 786 14.54 -34.92 2.48
N THR A 787 13.23 -34.77 2.29
CA THR A 787 12.22 -35.06 3.32
C THR A 787 12.16 -36.57 3.56
N TYR A 788 12.27 -36.98 4.81
CA TYR A 788 12.06 -38.36 5.24
C TYR A 788 11.50 -38.38 6.67
N LYS A 789 10.30 -38.92 6.88
CA LYS A 789 9.66 -39.05 8.22
C LYS A 789 9.70 -37.77 9.09
N GLY A 790 9.55 -36.59 8.48
CA GLY A 790 9.53 -35.30 9.18
C GLY A 790 10.89 -34.70 9.52
N ILE A 791 12.00 -35.34 9.12
CA ILE A 791 13.31 -34.68 9.06
C ILE A 791 13.61 -34.27 7.62
N VAL A 792 14.40 -33.20 7.46
CA VAL A 792 14.95 -32.79 6.17
C VAL A 792 16.47 -32.91 6.20
N LEU A 793 17.01 -33.79 5.37
CA LEU A 793 18.43 -33.94 5.12
C LEU A 793 18.79 -33.09 3.90
N ARG A 794 19.66 -32.10 4.05
CA ARG A 794 20.11 -31.26 2.92
C ARG A 794 21.42 -31.82 2.35
N TYR A 795 21.37 -32.20 1.08
CA TYR A 795 22.47 -32.78 0.32
C TYR A 795 22.96 -31.81 -0.75
N SER A 796 24.27 -31.59 -0.87
CA SER A 796 24.84 -30.54 -1.74
C SER A 796 24.97 -30.91 -3.23
N GLY A 797 24.52 -32.09 -3.66
CA GLY A 797 24.79 -32.62 -5.00
C GLY A 797 26.18 -33.21 -5.17
N SER A 798 26.29 -34.23 -6.04
CA SER A 798 27.54 -34.93 -6.36
C SER A 798 28.52 -34.11 -7.22
N SER A 799 28.04 -33.03 -7.86
CA SER A 799 28.89 -32.08 -8.61
C SER A 799 29.67 -31.13 -7.69
N SER A 800 29.33 -31.06 -6.40
CA SER A 800 29.99 -30.19 -5.42
C SER A 800 31.43 -30.63 -5.14
N ALA A 801 32.38 -29.69 -5.18
CA ALA A 801 33.76 -29.89 -4.75
C ALA A 801 33.91 -30.26 -3.25
N LEU A 802 32.83 -30.12 -2.47
CA LEU A 802 32.69 -30.65 -1.11
C LEU A 802 31.27 -31.18 -0.94
N GLU A 803 31.05 -32.38 -1.47
CA GLU A 803 29.83 -33.16 -1.30
C GLU A 803 29.50 -33.33 0.19
N ARG A 804 28.27 -32.99 0.58
CA ARG A 804 27.88 -32.90 2.00
C ARG A 804 26.44 -33.29 2.22
N ILE A 805 26.20 -34.05 3.30
CA ILE A 805 24.89 -34.31 3.89
C ILE A 805 24.85 -33.60 5.25
N ARG A 806 23.75 -32.88 5.55
CA ARG A 806 23.53 -32.23 6.86
C ARG A 806 22.09 -32.38 7.36
N SER A 807 21.92 -32.58 8.67
CA SER A 807 20.64 -32.45 9.38
C SER A 807 20.86 -31.98 10.82
N PHE A 808 19.96 -31.14 11.33
CA PHE A 808 20.03 -30.59 12.68
C PHE A 808 19.05 -31.28 13.64
N SER A 809 17.85 -31.62 13.14
CA SER A 809 16.78 -32.29 13.88
C SER A 809 17.17 -33.71 14.33
N PRO A 810 16.59 -34.21 15.43
CA PRO A 810 16.78 -35.61 15.85
C PRO A 810 16.24 -36.59 14.80
N LEU A 811 17.00 -37.62 14.45
CA LEU A 811 16.48 -38.71 13.62
C LEU A 811 15.32 -39.43 14.32
N LYS A 812 14.23 -39.72 13.61
CA LYS A 812 13.14 -40.60 14.12
C LYS A 812 13.56 -42.07 14.11
N GLU A 813 14.30 -42.52 13.10
CA GLU A 813 14.77 -43.90 12.90
C GLU A 813 16.24 -43.93 12.44
N PRO A 814 16.95 -45.07 12.48
CA PRO A 814 18.37 -45.11 12.11
C PRO A 814 18.58 -45.02 10.59
N LEU A 815 19.65 -44.33 10.18
CA LEU A 815 20.03 -44.18 8.77
C LEU A 815 21.47 -44.65 8.53
N THR A 816 21.69 -45.50 7.54
CA THR A 816 23.02 -45.95 7.14
C THR A 816 23.55 -45.07 6.02
N ILE A 817 24.66 -44.38 6.30
CA ILE A 817 25.39 -43.59 5.30
C ILE A 817 26.36 -44.53 4.58
N GLN A 818 26.35 -44.51 3.25
CA GLN A 818 27.23 -45.32 2.40
C GLN A 818 28.05 -44.43 1.46
N VAL A 819 29.13 -44.98 0.92
CA VAL A 819 29.84 -44.44 -0.25
C VAL A 819 29.70 -45.40 -1.41
N LEU A 820 29.23 -44.90 -2.55
CA LEU A 820 29.34 -45.58 -3.84
C LEU A 820 30.71 -45.26 -4.43
N THR A 821 31.54 -46.29 -4.66
CA THR A 821 32.88 -46.17 -5.25
C THR A 821 32.92 -46.82 -6.63
N VAL A 822 33.19 -46.02 -7.67
CA VAL A 822 33.19 -46.40 -9.08
C VAL A 822 34.60 -46.18 -9.68
N GLY A 823 35.12 -47.20 -10.36
CA GLY A 823 36.46 -47.16 -10.96
C GLY A 823 37.61 -47.32 -9.95
N ASN A 824 38.84 -47.11 -10.43
CA ASN A 824 40.07 -47.56 -9.75
C ASN A 824 40.51 -46.68 -8.56
N ALA A 825 39.77 -45.61 -8.23
CA ALA A 825 40.16 -44.58 -7.26
C ALA A 825 39.67 -44.89 -5.83
N LEU A 826 40.09 -46.02 -5.25
CA LEU A 826 39.60 -46.58 -3.96
C LEU A 826 39.95 -45.77 -2.68
N ARG A 827 40.17 -44.46 -2.78
CA ARG A 827 40.56 -43.56 -1.67
C ARG A 827 39.57 -42.39 -1.51
N PRO A 828 38.32 -42.65 -1.07
CA PRO A 828 37.42 -41.59 -0.63
C PRO A 828 38.06 -40.79 0.52
N LYS A 829 37.61 -39.55 0.72
CA LYS A 829 38.07 -38.71 1.84
C LYS A 829 36.87 -38.19 2.60
N ILE A 830 36.25 -39.12 3.34
CA ILE A 830 35.00 -38.89 4.06
C ILE A 830 35.31 -38.59 5.52
N LYS A 831 34.62 -37.59 6.08
CA LYS A 831 34.56 -37.33 7.51
C LYS A 831 33.11 -37.19 7.92
N TYR A 832 32.71 -37.84 9.01
CA TYR A 832 31.38 -37.72 9.58
C TYR A 832 31.44 -37.27 11.04
N THR A 833 30.45 -36.49 11.46
CA THR A 833 30.22 -36.13 12.86
C THR A 833 28.74 -36.07 13.17
N TYR A 834 28.34 -36.54 14.35
CA TYR A 834 26.97 -36.41 14.87
C TYR A 834 27.01 -36.47 16.40
N PHE A 835 25.89 -36.18 17.05
CA PHE A 835 25.77 -36.26 18.50
C PHE A 835 24.71 -37.29 18.88
N VAL A 836 25.00 -38.11 19.89
CA VAL A 836 24.05 -39.09 20.45
C VAL A 836 23.81 -38.80 21.92
N LYS A 837 22.56 -38.92 22.37
CA LYS A 837 22.20 -38.83 23.79
C LYS A 837 23.09 -39.78 24.59
N LYS A 838 23.67 -39.32 25.70
CA LYS A 838 24.33 -40.21 26.64
C LYS A 838 23.26 -41.15 27.18
N LYS A 839 23.45 -42.46 27.02
CA LYS A 839 22.80 -43.40 27.95
C LYS A 839 23.22 -42.97 29.36
N LYS A 840 22.30 -42.95 30.33
CA LYS A 840 22.74 -43.14 31.71
C LYS A 840 23.50 -44.47 31.69
N GLU A 841 24.68 -44.50 32.28
CA GLU A 841 25.28 -45.77 32.64
C GLU A 841 24.36 -46.37 33.70
N SER A 842 23.56 -47.35 33.28
CA SER A 842 23.02 -48.35 34.19
C SER A 842 24.23 -49.06 34.77
N PHE A 843 24.71 -48.57 35.91
CA PHE A 843 25.63 -49.33 36.75
C PHE A 843 25.04 -50.73 36.89
N ASN A 844 25.83 -51.75 36.54
CA ASN A 844 25.37 -53.13 36.60
C ASN A 844 24.87 -53.41 38.03
N ALA A 845 23.81 -54.20 38.14
CA ALA A 845 23.20 -54.55 39.42
C ALA A 845 24.14 -55.44 40.24
N ILE A 846 25.09 -54.82 40.93
CA ILE A 846 25.60 -55.29 42.21
C ILE A 846 24.51 -54.91 43.22
N PRO A 847 23.93 -55.86 43.99
CA PRO A 847 22.90 -55.55 44.96
C PRO A 847 23.52 -54.73 46.11
N THR A 848 23.30 -53.42 46.10
CA THR A 848 23.64 -52.54 47.23
C THR A 848 22.51 -52.62 48.25
N PHE A 849 22.83 -53.09 49.46
CA PHE A 849 21.87 -53.49 50.50
C PHE A 849 21.21 -52.32 51.26
N SER A 850 21.02 -51.17 50.60
CA SER A 850 20.32 -50.01 51.19
C SER A 850 19.55 -49.17 50.17
N GLU A 851 18.38 -48.66 50.57
CA GLU A 851 17.43 -47.92 49.75
C GLU A 851 17.05 -46.56 50.38
N TRP A 852 16.70 -45.59 49.53
CA TRP A 852 16.17 -44.29 49.97
C TRP A 852 14.68 -44.37 50.31
N VAL A 853 14.37 -44.60 51.58
CA VAL A 853 12.99 -44.53 52.09
C VAL A 853 12.55 -43.07 52.14
N ILE A 854 11.34 -42.82 51.65
CA ILE A 854 10.71 -41.50 51.55
C ILE A 854 9.40 -41.49 52.33
N GLU A 855 9.18 -40.43 53.10
CA GLU A 855 7.88 -40.16 53.69
C GLU A 855 6.98 -39.35 52.72
N GLU A 856 5.72 -39.19 53.12
CA GLU A 856 4.79 -38.29 52.45
C GLU A 856 5.23 -36.82 52.55
N TRP A 857 4.62 -35.97 51.72
CA TRP A 857 4.89 -34.54 51.73
C TRP A 857 4.11 -33.86 52.86
N GLY A 858 4.83 -33.36 53.87
CA GLY A 858 4.26 -32.49 54.90
C GLY A 858 3.67 -31.20 54.33
N GLU A 859 2.99 -30.41 55.15
CA GLU A 859 2.20 -29.26 54.71
C GLU A 859 2.99 -28.22 53.88
N CYS A 860 2.28 -27.52 53.00
CA CYS A 860 2.88 -26.48 52.15
C CYS A 860 3.18 -25.24 52.99
N SER A 861 4.43 -24.74 52.95
CA SER A 861 4.86 -23.60 53.79
C SER A 861 4.15 -22.26 53.55
N LYS A 862 3.25 -22.19 52.56
CA LYS A 862 2.32 -21.08 52.30
C LYS A 862 1.05 -21.63 51.64
N SER A 863 -0.09 -21.00 51.88
CA SER A 863 -1.33 -21.30 51.16
C SER A 863 -1.40 -20.72 49.74
N CYS A 864 -0.51 -19.79 49.37
CA CYS A 864 -0.49 -19.13 48.06
C CYS A 864 0.91 -18.65 47.62
N GLY A 865 1.00 -18.28 46.34
CA GLY A 865 2.14 -17.65 45.69
C GLY A 865 3.23 -18.63 45.29
N LEU A 866 4.18 -18.86 46.20
CA LEU A 866 5.29 -19.80 46.03
C LEU A 866 5.62 -20.37 47.42
N GLY A 867 4.93 -21.44 47.78
CA GLY A 867 5.21 -22.26 48.95
C GLY A 867 6.19 -23.38 48.64
N SER A 868 6.61 -24.11 49.67
CA SER A 868 7.37 -25.34 49.49
C SER A 868 6.99 -26.39 50.53
N GLN A 869 6.81 -27.64 50.09
CA GLN A 869 6.64 -28.80 50.97
C GLN A 869 7.99 -29.48 51.19
N ARG A 870 8.15 -30.08 52.37
CA ARG A 870 9.28 -30.94 52.72
C ARG A 870 8.79 -32.35 53.04
N ARG A 871 9.71 -33.31 52.97
CA ARG A 871 9.51 -34.70 53.43
C ARG A 871 10.81 -35.25 53.98
N LEU A 872 10.72 -36.27 54.83
CA LEU A 872 11.88 -37.03 55.25
C LEU A 872 12.39 -37.91 54.08
N VAL A 873 13.71 -38.04 53.98
CA VAL A 873 14.41 -38.85 52.96
C VAL A 873 15.63 -39.49 53.61
N GLU A 874 15.44 -40.69 54.13
CA GLU A 874 16.43 -41.49 54.86
C GLU A 874 17.00 -42.59 53.99
N CYS A 875 18.27 -42.92 54.22
CA CYS A 875 18.87 -44.14 53.69
C CYS A 875 18.66 -45.23 54.74
N ARG A 876 18.10 -46.38 54.33
CA ARG A 876 17.89 -47.52 55.24
C ARG A 876 18.40 -48.81 54.62
N ASP A 877 18.92 -49.71 55.46
CA ASP A 877 19.38 -51.04 55.03
C ASP A 877 18.20 -52.02 54.82
N ILE A 878 18.50 -53.26 54.42
CA ILE A 878 17.52 -54.34 54.31
C ILE A 878 16.78 -54.69 55.62
N ASN A 879 17.26 -54.22 56.77
CA ASN A 879 16.64 -54.42 58.08
C ASN A 879 15.85 -53.18 58.55
N GLY A 880 15.76 -52.12 57.72
CA GLY A 880 15.10 -50.86 58.03
C GLY A 880 15.89 -49.92 58.96
N GLN A 881 17.15 -50.25 59.28
CA GLN A 881 18.05 -49.46 60.12
C GLN A 881 18.65 -48.27 59.34
N PRO A 882 18.98 -47.15 59.98
CA PRO A 882 19.64 -46.01 59.32
C PRO A 882 21.00 -46.40 58.72
N ALA A 883 21.13 -46.23 57.41
CA ALA A 883 22.35 -46.54 56.64
C ALA A 883 22.97 -45.28 56.01
N SER A 884 24.19 -45.39 55.50
CA SER A 884 24.91 -44.28 54.85
C SER A 884 25.37 -44.58 53.41
N GLU A 885 25.13 -45.79 52.92
CA GLU A 885 25.68 -46.31 51.66
C GLU A 885 24.78 -46.10 50.42
N CYS A 886 23.55 -45.60 50.60
CA CYS A 886 22.63 -45.33 49.49
C CYS A 886 23.23 -44.33 48.49
N ALA A 887 23.25 -44.69 47.21
CA ALA A 887 23.80 -43.88 46.13
C ALA A 887 23.20 -42.46 46.12
N LYS A 888 24.06 -41.44 46.23
CA LYS A 888 23.67 -40.03 46.42
C LYS A 888 23.06 -39.43 45.15
N GLU A 889 23.39 -40.02 44.00
CA GLU A 889 22.97 -39.66 42.65
C GLU A 889 21.49 -39.97 42.38
N VAL A 890 20.90 -40.86 43.20
CA VAL A 890 19.47 -41.21 43.18
C VAL A 890 18.71 -40.73 44.41
N LYS A 891 19.35 -39.95 45.31
CA LYS A 891 18.68 -39.43 46.51
C LYS A 891 17.41 -38.65 46.12
N PRO A 892 16.21 -39.07 46.55
CA PRO A 892 14.97 -38.36 46.26
C PRO A 892 14.99 -36.93 46.81
N ALA A 893 14.36 -36.00 46.09
CA ALA A 893 14.21 -34.63 46.58
C ALA A 893 13.42 -34.61 47.90
N SER A 894 13.99 -34.01 48.93
CA SER A 894 13.37 -33.76 50.25
C SER A 894 12.55 -32.47 50.30
N THR A 895 12.42 -31.76 49.17
CA THR A 895 11.76 -30.46 49.06
C THR A 895 11.15 -30.30 47.66
N ARG A 896 9.90 -29.80 47.56
CA ARG A 896 9.23 -29.47 46.29
C ARG A 896 8.50 -28.12 46.35
N PRO A 897 8.25 -27.42 45.23
CA PRO A 897 7.35 -26.27 45.19
C PRO A 897 5.89 -26.70 45.41
N CYS A 898 5.07 -25.77 45.90
CA CYS A 898 3.62 -25.94 46.10
C CYS A 898 2.90 -24.58 46.18
N ALA A 899 1.57 -24.60 46.18
CA ALA A 899 0.70 -23.42 46.26
C ALA A 899 0.95 -22.38 45.15
N ASP A 900 0.97 -22.84 43.89
CA ASP A 900 1.15 -22.06 42.65
C ASP A 900 -0.09 -21.18 42.29
N LEU A 901 -0.92 -20.84 43.29
CA LEU A 901 -2.08 -19.97 43.16
C LEU A 901 -1.71 -18.55 43.58
N PRO A 902 -1.93 -17.51 42.76
CA PRO A 902 -1.60 -16.13 43.14
C PRO A 902 -2.28 -15.70 44.44
N CYS A 903 -1.51 -15.10 45.35
CA CYS A 903 -2.04 -14.60 46.62
C CYS A 903 -3.04 -13.45 46.42
N PRO A 904 -4.00 -13.26 47.33
CA PRO A 904 -4.91 -12.13 47.32
C PRO A 904 -4.19 -10.77 47.28
N HIS A 905 -4.79 -9.80 46.60
CA HIS A 905 -4.19 -8.49 46.36
C HIS A 905 -5.16 -7.33 46.64
N TRP A 906 -4.61 -6.18 47.00
CA TRP A 906 -5.38 -4.96 47.24
C TRP A 906 -5.80 -4.32 45.92
N GLN A 907 -7.10 -4.27 45.65
CA GLN A 907 -7.67 -3.44 44.60
C GLN A 907 -8.20 -2.12 45.18
N LEU A 908 -8.01 -1.04 44.43
CA LEU A 908 -8.53 0.29 44.72
C LEU A 908 -9.81 0.53 43.94
N GLY A 909 -10.89 0.85 44.64
CA GLY A 909 -12.14 1.29 44.02
C GLY A 909 -12.12 2.76 43.60
N ASP A 910 -13.26 3.23 43.11
CA ASP A 910 -13.46 4.61 42.68
C ASP A 910 -13.40 5.62 43.82
N TRP A 911 -13.13 6.88 43.46
CA TRP A 911 -13.16 8.00 44.38
C TRP A 911 -14.59 8.44 44.69
N SER A 912 -14.85 8.73 45.96
CA SER A 912 -16.03 9.47 46.40
C SER A 912 -16.08 10.87 45.75
N PRO A 913 -17.26 11.51 45.73
CA PRO A 913 -17.35 12.96 45.65
C PRO A 913 -16.43 13.64 46.70
N CYS A 914 -16.04 14.88 46.43
CA CYS A 914 -15.27 15.68 47.38
C CYS A 914 -16.09 15.91 48.66
N SER A 915 -15.44 15.93 49.83
CA SER A 915 -16.08 16.10 51.14
C SER A 915 -16.70 17.47 51.40
N LYS A 916 -16.63 18.38 50.42
CA LYS A 916 -17.26 19.69 50.39
C LYS A 916 -17.69 20.00 48.95
N THR A 917 -18.73 20.80 48.80
CA THR A 917 -19.20 21.36 47.52
C THR A 917 -18.41 22.59 47.07
N CYS A 918 -17.72 23.28 47.99
CA CYS A 918 -16.81 24.39 47.71
C CYS A 918 -15.55 24.33 48.59
N GLY A 919 -14.53 25.11 48.22
CA GLY A 919 -13.25 25.22 48.89
C GLY A 919 -12.39 23.94 48.80
N LYS A 920 -11.45 23.81 49.74
CA LYS A 920 -10.57 22.64 49.88
C LYS A 920 -11.24 21.56 50.73
N GLY A 921 -11.38 20.36 50.16
CA GLY A 921 -11.87 19.14 50.80
C GLY A 921 -10.98 17.93 50.50
N TYR A 922 -11.48 16.73 50.78
CA TYR A 922 -10.85 15.46 50.44
C TYR A 922 -11.83 14.52 49.76
N LYS A 923 -11.33 13.61 48.94
CA LYS A 923 -12.05 12.46 48.38
C LYS A 923 -11.45 11.18 48.98
N LYS A 924 -12.26 10.15 49.17
CA LYS A 924 -11.85 8.84 49.72
C LYS A 924 -12.20 7.76 48.72
N ARG A 925 -11.39 6.71 48.62
CA ARG A 925 -11.74 5.50 47.84
C ARG A 925 -11.69 4.26 48.70
N THR A 926 -12.52 3.28 48.38
CA THR A 926 -12.55 2.00 49.09
C THR A 926 -11.37 1.13 48.67
N LEU A 927 -10.89 0.29 49.60
CA LEU A 927 -9.99 -0.81 49.29
C LEU A 927 -10.76 -2.13 49.41
N LYS A 928 -10.59 -3.01 48.44
CA LYS A 928 -11.06 -4.39 48.48
C LYS A 928 -9.83 -5.30 48.49
N CYS A 929 -9.86 -6.35 49.30
CA CYS A 929 -8.97 -7.48 49.11
C CYS A 929 -9.62 -8.39 48.07
N LEU A 930 -8.93 -8.70 46.98
CA LEU A 930 -9.42 -9.61 45.94
C LEU A 930 -8.61 -10.90 45.90
N SER A 931 -9.32 -12.01 45.91
CA SER A 931 -8.84 -13.34 45.51
C SER A 931 -8.44 -13.37 44.02
N HIS A 932 -7.74 -14.42 43.61
CA HIS A 932 -7.30 -14.64 42.23
C HIS A 932 -8.46 -14.75 41.22
N ASP A 933 -9.60 -15.27 41.66
CA ASP A 933 -10.85 -15.39 40.90
C ASP A 933 -11.70 -14.10 40.91
N GLY A 934 -11.22 -13.02 41.54
CA GLY A 934 -11.96 -11.76 41.69
C GLY A 934 -12.94 -11.74 42.87
N GLY A 935 -13.04 -12.81 43.66
CA GLY A 935 -13.84 -12.85 44.89
C GLY A 935 -13.36 -11.81 45.92
N VAL A 936 -14.28 -11.07 46.52
CA VAL A 936 -13.95 -10.07 47.56
C VAL A 936 -13.73 -10.79 48.89
N LEU A 937 -12.51 -10.68 49.43
CA LEU A 937 -12.11 -11.26 50.71
C LEU A 937 -12.05 -10.19 51.82
N SER A 938 -11.87 -10.66 53.06
CA SER A 938 -11.69 -9.79 54.22
C SER A 938 -10.40 -8.96 54.14
N HIS A 939 -10.29 -7.87 54.92
CA HIS A 939 -9.11 -7.00 54.88
C HIS A 939 -7.85 -7.66 55.46
N GLU A 940 -8.01 -8.69 56.29
CA GLU A 940 -6.93 -9.49 56.88
C GLU A 940 -6.38 -10.52 55.89
N SER A 941 -7.16 -10.86 54.85
CA SER A 941 -6.79 -11.83 53.81
C SER A 941 -5.74 -11.29 52.81
N CYS A 942 -5.43 -9.99 52.86
CA CYS A 942 -4.42 -9.34 52.02
C CYS A 942 -3.29 -8.75 52.87
N ASP A 943 -2.06 -8.93 52.40
CA ASP A 943 -0.82 -8.45 53.02
C ASP A 943 -0.91 -6.97 53.49
N PRO A 944 -0.93 -6.70 54.81
CA PRO A 944 -1.06 -5.34 55.34
C PRO A 944 0.11 -4.42 54.97
N LEU A 945 1.32 -4.97 54.76
CA LEU A 945 2.50 -4.18 54.37
C LEU A 945 2.39 -3.65 52.93
N LYS A 946 1.60 -4.33 52.10
CA LYS A 946 1.28 -3.92 50.72
C LYS A 946 0.02 -3.06 50.60
N LYS A 947 -0.64 -2.69 51.71
CA LYS A 947 -1.86 -1.89 51.71
C LYS A 947 -1.59 -0.50 51.11
N PRO A 948 -2.24 -0.11 49.99
CA PRO A 948 -2.00 1.18 49.34
C PRO A 948 -2.22 2.38 50.26
N LYS A 949 -1.19 3.23 50.41
CA LYS A 949 -1.21 4.40 51.31
C LYS A 949 -2.06 5.57 50.80
N HIS A 950 -2.38 5.60 49.50
CA HIS A 950 -3.07 6.71 48.82
C HIS A 950 -4.56 6.41 48.56
N TYR A 951 -5.32 6.19 49.63
CA TYR A 951 -6.78 5.99 49.58
C TYR A 951 -7.60 7.20 50.03
N ILE A 952 -6.92 8.27 50.45
CA ILE A 952 -7.45 9.63 50.65
C ILE A 952 -6.60 10.54 49.77
N ASP A 953 -7.23 11.49 49.08
CA ASP A 953 -6.58 12.50 48.25
C ASP A 953 -7.34 13.83 48.37
N PHE A 954 -6.68 14.95 48.13
CA PHE A 954 -7.26 16.27 48.30
C PHE A 954 -7.99 16.74 47.04
N CYS A 955 -9.01 17.58 47.20
CA CYS A 955 -9.80 18.13 46.10
C CYS A 955 -10.15 19.59 46.39
N THR A 956 -10.17 20.40 45.34
CA THR A 956 -10.63 21.79 45.37
C THR A 956 -11.60 21.94 44.20
N ILE A 957 -12.79 22.49 44.44
CA ILE A 957 -13.84 22.62 43.41
C ILE A 957 -13.86 24.05 42.84
N ALA A 958 -14.29 25.00 43.67
CA ALA A 958 -14.25 26.44 43.45
C ALA A 958 -14.07 27.11 44.82
N GLU A 959 -13.79 28.41 44.89
CA GLU A 959 -13.83 29.11 46.18
C GLU A 959 -15.28 29.17 46.70
N CYS A 960 -15.45 29.23 48.03
CA CYS A 960 -16.77 29.43 48.62
C CYS A 960 -17.11 30.92 48.57
N SER A 961 -18.21 31.26 47.90
CA SER A 961 -18.83 32.59 47.86
C SER A 961 -19.47 32.98 49.18
#